data_AF-A0A2I2A6W2-F1
#
_entry.id   AF-A0A2I2A6W2-F1
#
_cell.length_a   1.000
_cell.length_b   1.000
_cell.length_c   1.000
_cell.angle_alpha   90.00
_cell.angle_beta   90.00
_cell.angle_gamma   90.00
#
_symmetry.space_group_name_H-M   'P 1'
#
loop_
_entity.id
_entity.type
_entity.pdbx_description
1 polymer ?
#
loop_
_entity_poly.entity_id
_entity_poly.type
_entity_poly.pdbx_seq_one_letter_code
_entity_poly.pdbx_strand_id
1 'polypeptide(L)'
;MSFLAGIKPASQPAPLTAITPSVFHLKLGLDAPENTALHQAVLRFAERVQTESHGRIQVEIFPNQVLGNVYQMIEMTRKGQLDILLIPSAKLSISIPSMQYPDIPFLFPTREDAYQLLDGEPGQLLLQKLNSIGLLGITFWENGFKHFTGNQFYTHPDDFVGKKFRIMKSRLLESQFNALGAEAIPIDFHSTYQALKDGVVDGQENPLVSIASMGFHKEQSHLTLSDHGYLSYVFAFSQHTFPELPQDLKTLLIKTARDLTRWERQETQRRENTFLQQIQAEGVQITQLTPAQRQTLAQKTTHLIQQFEPIIGSDIISYTQTYLNQKYALTTPDKLAIGLNADLSAEAPQAGLAIKRGMELAIAEINAQGGLLGKELVLLPMDHRTLASRGQENLKHLANEKPVIAVMGGVHSAVVMAERPLINQLKIPYLIPWAAASEITKLDGSHDFLFRLSIDDDIGAKKLADFSAELRCASPAVIVENSIWGRGNLEQIKNHLAKKSIPIAVEVTLNRGQQHFDSIIHQLTQSGADSIILVANSKEATGLVKSLSQSQTLLPIISHWGIASGDFFNQTKSLFSKLNLHLIQTWIFSNQTQKAPIWQRYLQAYKTIDSPYAVNGMVQAYDLVKLLALAVTTAKSTDRQAIQQALENLPPYQGVLKYYQQAFSAKDHDALNEKDIFMVKLLPDGRLVKTETEGQ
;
A
#
# COMPACT_ATOMS: atom_id res chain seq x y z
N MET A 1 -27.73 -73.31 59.95
CA MET A 1 -28.11 -72.22 59.02
C MET A 1 -26.84 -71.69 58.38
N SER A 2 -26.90 -71.44 57.06
CA SER A 2 -25.85 -71.06 56.12
C SER A 2 -24.91 -69.93 56.57
N PHE A 3 -23.67 -69.92 56.05
CA PHE A 3 -23.03 -68.82 55.29
C PHE A 3 -21.53 -69.14 55.04
N LEU A 4 -20.98 -68.54 53.97
CA LEU A 4 -19.56 -68.39 53.52
C LEU A 4 -19.31 -69.03 52.14
N ALA A 5 -19.50 -68.29 51.03
CA ALA A 5 -18.64 -67.23 50.45
C ALA A 5 -17.44 -67.81 49.67
N GLY A 6 -17.64 -67.99 48.35
CA GLY A 6 -16.62 -68.38 47.39
C GLY A 6 -16.08 -67.17 46.62
N ILE A 7 -14.77 -66.99 46.63
CA ILE A 7 -14.05 -65.98 45.85
C ILE A 7 -13.65 -66.62 44.51
N LYS A 8 -14.04 -66.00 43.38
CA LYS A 8 -13.49 -66.28 42.03
C LYS A 8 -12.42 -65.22 41.70
N PRO A 9 -11.31 -65.58 41.04
CA PRO A 9 -10.28 -64.61 40.66
C PRO A 9 -10.76 -63.73 39.50
N ALA A 10 -10.32 -62.46 39.52
CA ALA A 10 -10.64 -61.45 38.52
C ALA A 10 -10.01 -61.78 37.15
N SER A 11 -10.78 -61.61 36.08
CA SER A 11 -10.32 -61.67 34.70
C SER A 11 -9.39 -60.50 34.36
N GLN A 12 -8.26 -60.77 33.71
CA GLN A 12 -7.32 -59.76 33.21
C GLN A 12 -8.00 -58.78 32.22
N PRO A 13 -7.65 -57.49 32.24
CA PRO A 13 -8.12 -56.54 31.23
C PRO A 13 -7.48 -56.86 29.87
N ALA A 14 -8.26 -56.75 28.80
CA ALA A 14 -7.78 -56.93 27.43
C ALA A 14 -6.67 -55.90 27.09
N PRO A 15 -5.68 -56.26 26.27
CA PRO A 15 -4.63 -55.32 25.88
C PRO A 15 -5.23 -54.18 25.04
N LEU A 16 -4.92 -52.94 25.44
CA LEU A 16 -5.18 -51.74 24.64
C LEU A 16 -4.45 -51.88 23.29
N THR A 17 -5.20 -52.03 22.21
CA THR A 17 -4.68 -51.88 20.84
C THR A 17 -4.07 -50.49 20.70
N ALA A 18 -2.77 -50.42 20.45
CA ALA A 18 -2.07 -49.18 20.15
C ALA A 18 -2.69 -48.53 18.90
N ILE A 19 -3.33 -47.37 19.08
CA ILE A 19 -3.78 -46.53 17.97
C ILE A 19 -2.51 -46.05 17.27
N THR A 20 -2.22 -46.59 16.08
CA THR A 20 -1.15 -46.05 15.24
C THR A 20 -1.56 -44.63 14.86
N PRO A 21 -0.78 -43.59 15.19
CA PRO A 21 -1.17 -42.22 14.86
C PRO A 21 -1.30 -42.07 13.34
N SER A 22 -2.36 -41.39 12.89
CA SER A 22 -2.61 -41.14 11.47
C SER A 22 -1.41 -40.41 10.83
N VAL A 23 -0.88 -40.98 9.74
CA VAL A 23 0.19 -40.35 8.95
C VAL A 23 -0.44 -39.42 7.92
N PHE A 24 0.01 -38.17 7.91
CA PHE A 24 -0.38 -37.15 6.92
C PHE A 24 0.66 -37.12 5.80
N HIS A 25 0.21 -37.46 4.59
CA HIS A 25 1.03 -37.40 3.38
C HIS A 25 0.78 -36.07 2.69
N LEU A 26 1.80 -35.21 2.64
CA LEU A 26 1.74 -33.89 2.03
C LEU A 26 2.55 -33.89 0.73
N LYS A 27 2.03 -33.22 -0.30
CA LYS A 27 2.72 -33.02 -1.57
C LYS A 27 3.27 -31.61 -1.65
N LEU A 28 4.55 -31.47 -2.02
CA LEU A 28 5.24 -30.20 -2.22
C LEU A 28 5.67 -30.05 -3.67
N GLY A 29 5.19 -28.99 -4.34
CA GLY A 29 5.57 -28.66 -5.71
C GLY A 29 6.50 -27.45 -5.77
N LEU A 30 7.54 -27.54 -6.59
CA LEU A 30 8.46 -26.44 -6.89
C LEU A 30 8.92 -26.47 -8.36
N ASP A 31 9.17 -25.29 -8.93
CA ASP A 31 9.67 -25.19 -10.30
C ASP A 31 11.19 -25.26 -10.42
N ALA A 32 11.89 -25.00 -9.32
CA ALA A 32 13.35 -24.97 -9.30
C ALA A 32 13.94 -26.35 -9.64
N PRO A 33 15.08 -26.39 -10.35
CA PRO A 33 15.74 -27.64 -10.63
C PRO A 33 16.21 -28.38 -9.38
N GLU A 34 16.42 -29.68 -9.54
CA GLU A 34 17.13 -30.49 -8.54
C GLU A 34 18.53 -29.92 -8.26
N ASN A 35 19.06 -30.25 -7.08
CA ASN A 35 20.37 -29.83 -6.60
C ASN A 35 20.57 -28.31 -6.44
N THR A 36 19.55 -27.48 -6.62
CA THR A 36 19.55 -26.06 -6.22
C THR A 36 19.49 -25.91 -4.69
N ALA A 37 19.84 -24.73 -4.16
CA ALA A 37 19.70 -24.44 -2.73
C ALA A 37 18.23 -24.57 -2.27
N LEU A 38 17.28 -24.07 -3.07
CA LEU A 38 15.84 -24.25 -2.85
C LEU A 38 15.45 -25.74 -2.77
N HIS A 39 15.93 -26.57 -3.70
CA HIS A 39 15.66 -28.02 -3.65
C HIS A 39 16.24 -28.67 -2.38
N GLN A 40 17.47 -28.31 -2.02
CA GLN A 40 18.11 -28.83 -0.80
C GLN A 40 17.38 -28.36 0.47
N ALA A 41 16.82 -27.14 0.46
CA ALA A 41 16.02 -26.61 1.56
C ALA A 41 14.69 -27.38 1.71
N VAL A 42 14.01 -27.75 0.62
CA VAL A 42 12.78 -28.56 0.72
C VAL A 42 13.06 -30.01 1.15
N LEU A 43 14.20 -30.60 0.77
CA LEU A 43 14.62 -31.90 1.27
C LEU A 43 14.85 -31.87 2.79
N ARG A 44 15.56 -30.85 3.28
CA ARG A 44 15.75 -30.63 4.72
C ARG A 44 14.44 -30.35 5.45
N PHE A 45 13.52 -29.63 4.82
CA PHE A 45 12.20 -29.40 5.36
C PHE A 45 11.48 -30.74 5.56
N ALA A 46 11.42 -31.58 4.53
CA ALA A 46 10.77 -32.89 4.59
C ALA A 46 11.37 -33.80 5.68
N GLU A 47 12.70 -33.92 5.72
CA GLU A 47 13.42 -34.72 6.72
C GLU A 47 13.14 -34.24 8.15
N ARG A 48 13.22 -32.92 8.37
CA ARG A 48 13.04 -32.32 9.69
C ARG A 48 11.61 -32.45 10.18
N VAL A 49 10.60 -32.22 9.34
CA VAL A 49 9.20 -32.39 9.74
C VAL A 49 8.84 -33.85 9.95
N GLN A 50 9.41 -34.79 9.17
CA GLN A 50 9.21 -36.21 9.39
C GLN A 50 9.80 -36.64 10.74
N THR A 51 11.02 -36.19 11.06
CA THR A 51 11.70 -36.52 12.31
C THR A 51 11.00 -35.91 13.52
N GLU A 52 10.74 -34.61 13.51
CA GLU A 52 10.14 -33.87 14.64
C GLU A 52 8.65 -34.20 14.83
N SER A 53 7.95 -34.71 13.81
CA SER A 53 6.58 -35.21 13.95
C SER A 53 6.50 -36.69 14.35
N HIS A 54 7.63 -37.36 14.59
CA HIS A 54 7.71 -38.80 14.83
C HIS A 54 7.04 -39.63 13.73
N GLY A 55 7.25 -39.25 12.47
CA GLY A 55 6.71 -39.92 11.29
C GLY A 55 5.23 -39.61 10.99
N ARG A 56 4.58 -38.72 11.76
CA ARG A 56 3.19 -38.31 11.50
C ARG A 56 3.03 -37.43 10.27
N ILE A 57 4.11 -36.81 9.78
CA ILE A 57 4.13 -36.09 8.50
C ILE A 57 5.14 -36.77 7.59
N GLN A 58 4.73 -37.02 6.35
CA GLN A 58 5.61 -37.40 5.26
C GLN A 58 5.39 -36.42 4.11
N VAL A 59 6.46 -35.83 3.59
CA VAL A 59 6.40 -34.85 2.50
C VAL A 59 6.98 -35.47 1.24
N GLU A 60 6.16 -35.60 0.21
CA GLU A 60 6.57 -36.01 -1.13
C GLU A 60 6.90 -34.76 -1.97
N ILE A 61 8.10 -34.70 -2.54
CA ILE A 61 8.63 -33.51 -3.21
C ILE A 61 8.63 -33.72 -4.72
N PHE A 62 8.10 -32.74 -5.45
CA PHE A 62 7.95 -32.74 -6.90
C PHE A 62 8.68 -31.52 -7.52
N PRO A 63 9.99 -31.64 -7.82
CA PRO A 63 10.80 -30.56 -8.41
C PRO A 63 10.57 -30.43 -9.93
N ASN A 64 11.29 -29.53 -10.60
CA ASN A 64 11.34 -29.44 -12.07
C ASN A 64 9.97 -29.28 -12.77
N GLN A 65 8.96 -28.71 -12.11
CA GLN A 65 7.61 -28.58 -12.68
C GLN A 65 7.00 -29.94 -13.14
N VAL A 66 7.36 -31.07 -12.50
CA VAL A 66 6.84 -32.40 -12.91
C VAL A 66 5.33 -32.56 -12.73
N LEU A 67 4.71 -31.75 -11.86
CA LEU A 67 3.25 -31.70 -11.67
C LEU A 67 2.53 -30.79 -12.68
N GLY A 68 3.28 -30.16 -13.59
CA GLY A 68 2.77 -29.14 -14.51
C GLY A 68 3.42 -27.79 -14.26
N ASN A 69 3.09 -26.83 -15.12
CA ASN A 69 3.65 -25.48 -15.02
C ASN A 69 3.23 -24.77 -13.73
N VAL A 70 3.92 -23.69 -13.37
CA VAL A 70 3.67 -22.97 -12.11
C VAL A 70 2.22 -22.52 -11.94
N TYR A 71 1.53 -22.10 -13.00
CA TYR A 71 0.13 -21.68 -12.90
C TYR A 71 -0.80 -22.85 -12.61
N GLN A 72 -0.52 -24.02 -13.19
CA GLN A 72 -1.24 -25.25 -12.86
C GLN A 72 -1.01 -25.66 -11.41
N MET A 73 0.23 -25.59 -10.92
CA MET A 73 0.53 -25.90 -9.52
C MET A 73 -0.16 -24.95 -8.54
N ILE A 74 -0.24 -23.64 -8.86
CA ILE A 74 -1.05 -22.68 -8.08
C ILE A 74 -2.50 -23.18 -8.00
N GLU A 75 -3.13 -23.47 -9.14
CA GLU A 75 -4.52 -23.94 -9.18
C GLU A 75 -4.73 -25.28 -8.46
N MET A 76 -3.77 -26.20 -8.53
CA MET A 76 -3.81 -27.46 -7.78
C MET A 76 -3.83 -27.18 -6.27
N THR A 77 -2.97 -26.30 -5.78
CA THR A 77 -2.93 -25.96 -4.35
C THR A 77 -4.16 -25.22 -3.89
N ARG A 78 -4.68 -24.31 -4.71
CA ARG A 78 -5.96 -23.64 -4.46
C ARG A 78 -7.14 -24.60 -4.34
N LYS A 79 -7.07 -25.78 -4.95
CA LYS A 79 -8.11 -26.81 -4.91
C LYS A 79 -7.83 -27.91 -3.88
N GLY A 80 -6.74 -27.79 -3.11
CA GLY A 80 -6.30 -28.82 -2.16
C GLY A 80 -5.76 -30.10 -2.81
N GLN A 81 -5.37 -30.05 -4.09
CA GLN A 81 -4.75 -31.19 -4.80
C GLN A 81 -3.23 -31.26 -4.60
N LEU A 82 -2.64 -30.14 -4.17
CA LEU A 82 -1.24 -29.98 -3.81
C LEU A 82 -1.16 -29.22 -2.47
N ASP A 83 -0.40 -29.71 -1.50
CA ASP A 83 -0.45 -29.17 -0.13
C ASP A 83 0.47 -27.97 0.08
N ILE A 84 1.64 -27.99 -0.54
CA ILE A 84 2.71 -27.01 -0.34
C ILE A 84 3.22 -26.52 -1.69
N LEU A 85 3.39 -25.20 -1.80
CA LEU A 85 4.02 -24.53 -2.93
C LEU A 85 5.30 -23.83 -2.51
N LEU A 86 6.31 -23.95 -3.38
CA LEU A 86 7.50 -23.09 -3.36
C LEU A 86 7.75 -22.58 -4.79
N ILE A 87 7.32 -21.35 -5.06
CA ILE A 87 7.34 -20.77 -6.42
C ILE A 87 7.79 -19.31 -6.44
N PRO A 88 8.31 -18.78 -7.57
CA PRO A 88 8.76 -17.40 -7.67
C PRO A 88 7.64 -16.39 -7.36
N SER A 89 7.94 -15.35 -6.58
CA SER A 89 7.03 -14.23 -6.32
C SER A 89 6.55 -13.56 -7.63
N ALA A 90 7.46 -13.42 -8.60
CA ALA A 90 7.16 -12.86 -9.91
C ALA A 90 6.01 -13.58 -10.64
N LYS A 91 5.91 -14.91 -10.52
CA LYS A 91 4.85 -15.70 -11.18
C LYS A 91 3.51 -15.60 -10.45
N LEU A 92 3.53 -15.33 -9.13
CA LEU A 92 2.33 -15.05 -8.35
C LEU A 92 1.70 -13.70 -8.69
N SER A 93 2.43 -12.79 -9.33
CA SER A 93 1.94 -11.45 -9.71
C SER A 93 0.69 -11.43 -10.57
N ILE A 94 0.43 -12.50 -11.33
CA ILE A 94 -0.78 -12.59 -12.16
C ILE A 94 -2.04 -12.63 -11.30
N SER A 95 -1.98 -13.37 -10.17
CA SER A 95 -3.12 -13.50 -9.25
C SER A 95 -3.07 -12.47 -8.13
N ILE A 96 -1.87 -12.14 -7.66
CA ILE A 96 -1.62 -11.16 -6.60
C ILE A 96 -0.64 -10.11 -7.13
N PRO A 97 -1.11 -9.06 -7.83
CA PRO A 97 -0.24 -8.06 -8.48
C PRO A 97 0.82 -7.42 -7.58
N SER A 98 0.60 -7.36 -6.27
CA SER A 98 1.58 -6.84 -5.31
C SER A 98 2.84 -7.69 -5.17
N MET A 99 2.82 -8.96 -5.58
CA MET A 99 3.99 -9.84 -5.57
C MET A 99 5.10 -9.42 -6.55
N GLN A 100 4.88 -8.35 -7.33
CA GLN A 100 5.90 -7.68 -8.12
C GLN A 100 6.84 -6.81 -7.26
N TYR A 101 6.56 -6.61 -5.97
CA TYR A 101 7.40 -5.81 -5.07
C TYR A 101 8.90 -6.16 -5.11
N PRO A 102 9.32 -7.44 -5.05
CA PRO A 102 10.75 -7.78 -5.07
C PRO A 102 11.40 -7.54 -6.44
N ASP A 103 10.59 -7.47 -7.49
CA ASP A 103 11.03 -7.23 -8.86
C ASP A 103 11.21 -5.75 -9.19
N ILE A 104 10.81 -4.82 -8.30
CA ILE A 104 11.01 -3.38 -8.54
C ILE A 104 12.50 -3.11 -8.83
N PRO A 105 12.84 -2.47 -9.96
CA PRO A 105 14.23 -2.39 -10.38
C PRO A 105 15.03 -1.49 -9.42
N PHE A 106 16.17 -1.99 -8.97
CA PHE A 106 17.12 -1.33 -8.06
C PHE A 106 16.53 -0.91 -6.71
N LEU A 107 15.38 -1.47 -6.30
CA LEU A 107 14.71 -1.12 -5.04
C LEU A 107 15.59 -1.39 -3.81
N PHE A 108 16.25 -2.55 -3.79
CA PHE A 108 17.09 -2.97 -2.68
C PHE A 108 18.56 -2.59 -2.95
N PRO A 109 19.17 -1.73 -2.12
CA PRO A 109 20.59 -1.44 -2.22
C PRO A 109 21.47 -2.66 -1.92
N THR A 110 21.11 -3.45 -0.91
CA THR A 110 21.80 -4.70 -0.56
C THR A 110 20.84 -5.87 -0.36
N ARG A 111 21.40 -7.08 -0.28
CA ARG A 111 20.67 -8.32 0.01
C ARG A 111 20.04 -8.29 1.41
N GLU A 112 20.75 -7.72 2.38
CA GLU A 112 20.26 -7.55 3.75
C GLU A 112 19.05 -6.60 3.81
N ASP A 113 18.99 -5.58 2.95
CA ASP A 113 17.78 -4.74 2.84
C ASP A 113 16.60 -5.55 2.31
N ALA A 114 16.82 -6.35 1.26
CA ALA A 114 15.79 -7.23 0.72
C ALA A 114 15.26 -8.19 1.80
N TYR A 115 16.16 -8.79 2.60
CA TYR A 115 15.76 -9.66 3.72
C TYR A 115 14.99 -8.91 4.79
N GLN A 116 15.48 -7.77 5.24
CA GLN A 116 14.85 -6.99 6.31
C GLN A 116 13.42 -6.58 5.92
N LEU A 117 13.20 -6.23 4.65
CA LEU A 117 11.90 -5.82 4.14
C LEU A 117 10.96 -7.01 3.89
N LEU A 118 11.47 -8.12 3.34
CA LEU A 118 10.68 -9.34 3.08
C LEU A 118 10.36 -10.15 4.34
N ASP A 119 11.18 -10.06 5.39
CA ASP A 119 10.91 -10.71 6.67
C ASP A 119 10.10 -9.78 7.61
N GLY A 120 10.17 -8.48 7.35
CA GLY A 120 9.47 -7.42 8.09
C GLY A 120 8.02 -7.20 7.67
N GLU A 121 7.49 -6.03 8.02
CA GLU A 121 6.11 -5.65 7.76
C GLU A 121 5.73 -5.69 6.25
N PRO A 122 6.55 -5.20 5.30
CA PRO A 122 6.25 -5.29 3.87
C PRO A 122 6.00 -6.72 3.40
N GLY A 123 6.89 -7.65 3.73
CA GLY A 123 6.74 -9.05 3.37
C GLY A 123 5.53 -9.73 4.03
N GLN A 124 5.24 -9.42 5.30
CA GLN A 124 4.05 -9.95 5.97
C GLN A 124 2.76 -9.50 5.27
N LEU A 125 2.65 -8.24 4.86
CA LEU A 125 1.52 -7.71 4.11
C LEU A 125 1.37 -8.41 2.75
N LEU A 126 2.48 -8.67 2.06
CA LEU A 126 2.48 -9.44 0.82
C LEU A 126 1.99 -10.87 1.01
N LEU A 127 2.49 -11.57 2.03
CA LEU A 127 2.08 -12.95 2.33
C LEU A 127 0.60 -13.04 2.72
N GLN A 128 0.07 -12.05 3.45
CA GLN A 128 -1.36 -12.01 3.81
C GLN A 128 -2.28 -11.91 2.60
N LYS A 129 -1.86 -11.22 1.52
CA LYS A 129 -2.67 -11.08 0.30
C LYS A 129 -2.92 -12.43 -0.41
N LEU A 130 -2.08 -13.43 -0.18
CA LEU A 130 -2.28 -14.79 -0.71
C LEU A 130 -3.56 -15.46 -0.20
N ASN A 131 -4.09 -15.02 0.95
CA ASN A 131 -5.33 -15.54 1.49
C ASN A 131 -6.51 -15.35 0.52
N SER A 132 -6.50 -14.25 -0.26
CA SER A 132 -7.55 -13.95 -1.24
C SER A 132 -7.64 -14.97 -2.38
N ILE A 133 -6.59 -15.78 -2.56
CA ILE A 133 -6.52 -16.83 -3.56
C ILE A 133 -6.48 -18.23 -2.94
N GLY A 134 -6.79 -18.39 -1.65
CA GLY A 134 -6.83 -19.70 -1.01
C GLY A 134 -5.44 -20.27 -0.67
N LEU A 135 -4.43 -19.42 -0.56
CA LEU A 135 -3.06 -19.80 -0.18
C LEU A 135 -2.67 -19.14 1.14
N LEU A 136 -2.03 -19.89 2.03
CA LEU A 136 -1.46 -19.39 3.28
C LEU A 136 0.05 -19.17 3.11
N GLY A 137 0.46 -17.93 2.88
CA GLY A 137 1.88 -17.57 2.76
C GLY A 137 2.62 -17.60 4.09
N ILE A 138 3.82 -18.21 4.11
CA ILE A 138 4.58 -18.45 5.35
C ILE A 138 5.87 -17.65 5.45
N THR A 139 6.68 -17.65 4.39
CA THR A 139 8.00 -17.01 4.35
C THR A 139 8.46 -16.82 2.90
N PHE A 140 9.44 -15.94 2.70
CA PHE A 140 10.17 -15.79 1.45
C PHE A 140 11.53 -16.50 1.53
N TRP A 141 11.85 -17.32 0.54
CA TRP A 141 13.17 -17.90 0.30
C TRP A 141 13.84 -17.19 -0.87
N GLU A 142 15.15 -17.34 -1.03
CA GLU A 142 15.95 -16.69 -2.06
C GLU A 142 16.17 -17.58 -3.28
N ASN A 143 16.11 -16.98 -4.46
CA ASN A 143 16.79 -17.53 -5.63
C ASN A 143 18.06 -16.73 -5.96
N GLY A 144 18.01 -15.41 -5.81
CA GLY A 144 19.15 -14.51 -5.89
C GLY A 144 18.80 -13.17 -6.52
N PHE A 145 19.79 -12.28 -6.59
CA PHE A 145 19.70 -11.09 -7.44
C PHE A 145 19.73 -11.48 -8.92
N LYS A 146 19.00 -10.74 -9.74
CA LYS A 146 18.94 -10.92 -11.19
C LYS A 146 20.08 -10.15 -11.86
N HIS A 147 20.64 -10.77 -12.89
CA HIS A 147 21.70 -10.20 -13.72
C HIS A 147 21.31 -10.28 -15.20
N PHE A 148 21.88 -9.39 -16.03
CA PHE A 148 21.62 -9.38 -17.46
C PHE A 148 22.60 -10.30 -18.19
N THR A 149 22.13 -11.06 -19.18
CA THR A 149 22.99 -11.71 -20.16
C THR A 149 22.61 -11.31 -21.58
N GLY A 150 23.57 -11.41 -22.49
CA GLY A 150 23.39 -11.22 -23.92
C GLY A 150 24.66 -11.54 -24.68
N ASN A 151 24.72 -11.02 -25.90
CA ASN A 151 25.91 -11.05 -26.75
C ASN A 151 26.69 -9.72 -26.80
N GLN A 152 26.45 -8.88 -25.79
CA GLN A 152 27.19 -7.66 -25.45
C GLN A 152 26.96 -7.36 -23.96
N PHE A 153 27.75 -6.45 -23.38
CA PHE A 153 27.47 -5.94 -22.04
C PHE A 153 26.26 -4.97 -22.05
N TYR A 154 25.51 -4.97 -20.94
CA TYR A 154 24.37 -4.07 -20.73
C TYR A 154 24.62 -3.20 -19.51
N THR A 155 25.39 -2.13 -19.71
CA THR A 155 25.88 -1.25 -18.64
C THR A 155 25.36 0.18 -18.72
N HIS A 156 24.76 0.55 -19.85
CA HIS A 156 24.15 1.84 -20.12
C HIS A 156 22.77 1.64 -20.80
N PRO A 157 21.79 2.54 -20.60
CA PRO A 157 20.47 2.43 -21.25
C PRO A 157 20.53 2.23 -22.77
N ASP A 158 21.48 2.88 -23.45
CA ASP A 158 21.63 2.76 -24.91
C ASP A 158 21.96 1.33 -25.36
N ASP A 159 22.53 0.50 -24.48
CA ASP A 159 22.84 -0.90 -24.79
C ASP A 159 21.56 -1.74 -25.00
N PHE A 160 20.42 -1.29 -24.45
CA PHE A 160 19.13 -1.99 -24.54
C PHE A 160 18.30 -1.60 -25.76
N VAL A 161 18.63 -0.49 -26.43
CA VAL A 161 17.79 0.09 -27.48
C VAL A 161 17.64 -0.88 -28.66
N GLY A 162 16.39 -1.22 -28.98
CA GLY A 162 16.04 -2.12 -30.08
C GLY A 162 16.38 -3.60 -29.83
N LYS A 163 16.79 -3.96 -28.61
CA LYS A 163 17.03 -5.36 -28.22
C LYS A 163 15.76 -6.02 -27.73
N LYS A 164 15.67 -7.33 -27.95
CA LYS A 164 14.59 -8.19 -27.45
C LYS A 164 15.05 -8.94 -26.20
N PHE A 165 14.41 -8.68 -25.07
CA PHE A 165 14.76 -9.32 -23.81
C PHE A 165 13.69 -10.31 -23.38
N ARG A 166 14.10 -11.55 -23.09
CA ARG A 166 13.23 -12.52 -22.45
C ARG A 166 12.95 -12.10 -21.01
N ILE A 167 11.67 -12.08 -20.65
CA ILE A 167 11.22 -11.86 -19.27
C ILE A 167 10.29 -12.97 -18.78
N MET A 168 10.12 -13.05 -17.45
CA MET A 168 8.95 -13.72 -16.88
C MET A 168 7.70 -12.91 -17.18
N LYS A 169 6.53 -13.56 -17.20
CA LYS A 169 5.25 -12.85 -17.38
C LYS A 169 4.96 -11.94 -16.17
N SER A 170 5.24 -10.66 -16.33
CA SER A 170 5.07 -9.61 -15.31
C SER A 170 4.97 -8.25 -15.99
N ARG A 171 3.97 -7.44 -15.62
CA ARG A 171 3.78 -6.09 -16.16
C ARG A 171 4.89 -5.13 -15.73
N LEU A 172 5.42 -5.33 -14.53
CA LEU A 172 6.54 -4.54 -14.02
C LEU A 172 7.81 -4.83 -14.81
N LEU A 173 8.12 -6.10 -15.10
CA LEU A 173 9.30 -6.46 -15.90
C LEU A 173 9.18 -5.96 -17.35
N GLU A 174 7.98 -6.04 -17.93
CA GLU A 174 7.70 -5.42 -19.22
C GLU A 174 7.99 -3.92 -19.20
N SER A 175 7.50 -3.22 -18.16
CA SER A 175 7.76 -1.78 -17.97
C SER A 175 9.23 -1.47 -17.71
N GLN A 176 9.96 -2.35 -17.02
CA GLN A 176 11.41 -2.21 -16.78
C GLN A 176 12.19 -2.15 -18.09
N PHE A 177 12.02 -3.14 -18.97
CA PHE A 177 12.77 -3.19 -20.23
C PHE A 177 12.31 -2.13 -21.22
N ASN A 178 11.00 -1.82 -21.26
CA ASN A 178 10.49 -0.70 -22.06
C ASN A 178 11.10 0.65 -21.61
N ALA A 179 11.27 0.87 -20.31
CA ALA A 179 11.92 2.08 -19.77
C ALA A 179 13.40 2.19 -20.14
N LEU A 180 14.06 1.06 -20.43
CA LEU A 180 15.43 0.98 -20.92
C LEU A 180 15.52 1.03 -22.47
N GLY A 181 14.39 0.96 -23.19
CA GLY A 181 14.35 1.00 -24.66
C GLY A 181 14.40 -0.37 -25.36
N ALA A 182 14.32 -1.46 -24.60
CA ALA A 182 14.22 -2.83 -25.11
C ALA A 182 12.75 -3.27 -25.30
N GLU A 183 12.54 -4.23 -26.19
CA GLU A 183 11.28 -4.97 -26.34
C GLU A 183 11.27 -6.16 -25.36
N ALA A 184 10.31 -6.20 -24.44
CA ALA A 184 10.18 -7.29 -23.49
C ALA A 184 9.32 -8.44 -24.05
N ILE A 185 9.88 -9.65 -24.11
CA ILE A 185 9.21 -10.85 -24.66
C ILE A 185 8.96 -11.87 -23.54
N PRO A 186 7.69 -12.08 -23.11
CA PRO A 186 7.37 -13.07 -22.09
C PRO A 186 7.50 -14.49 -22.64
N ILE A 187 8.48 -15.26 -22.16
CA ILE A 187 8.74 -16.65 -22.57
C ILE A 187 8.83 -17.53 -21.32
N ASP A 188 8.25 -18.73 -21.38
CA ASP A 188 8.33 -19.70 -20.27
C ASP A 188 9.77 -20.05 -19.91
N PHE A 189 10.01 -20.34 -18.63
CA PHE A 189 11.34 -20.62 -18.11
C PHE A 189 12.05 -21.77 -18.81
N HIS A 190 11.37 -22.89 -19.06
CA HIS A 190 11.98 -24.05 -19.72
C HIS A 190 12.14 -23.86 -21.24
N SER A 191 11.42 -22.90 -21.83
CA SER A 191 11.57 -22.53 -23.24
C SER A 191 12.66 -21.48 -23.49
N THR A 192 13.26 -20.92 -22.43
CA THR A 192 14.18 -19.78 -22.53
C THR A 192 15.49 -20.16 -23.24
N TYR A 193 16.07 -21.33 -22.94
CA TYR A 193 17.31 -21.78 -23.60
C TYR A 193 17.13 -21.86 -25.12
N GLN A 194 16.05 -22.50 -25.57
CA GLN A 194 15.76 -22.64 -26.99
C GLN A 194 15.52 -21.28 -27.67
N ALA A 195 14.83 -20.35 -27.00
CA ALA A 195 14.59 -19.01 -27.53
C ALA A 195 15.89 -18.18 -27.68
N LEU A 196 16.86 -18.34 -26.76
CA LEU A 196 18.19 -17.73 -26.88
C LEU A 196 18.96 -18.35 -28.05
N LYS A 197 18.99 -19.68 -28.14
CA LYS A 197 19.66 -20.44 -29.19
C LYS A 197 19.15 -20.10 -30.59
N ASP A 198 17.83 -19.96 -30.73
CA ASP A 198 17.18 -19.64 -32.02
C ASP A 198 17.23 -18.14 -32.35
N GLY A 199 17.78 -17.30 -31.46
CA GLY A 199 17.85 -15.84 -31.67
C GLY A 199 16.49 -15.15 -31.64
N VAL A 200 15.48 -15.74 -31.00
CA VAL A 200 14.16 -15.11 -30.79
C VAL A 200 14.28 -13.88 -29.88
N VAL A 201 15.24 -13.93 -28.95
CA VAL A 201 15.60 -12.87 -28.01
C VAL A 201 17.11 -12.67 -27.99
N ASP A 202 17.55 -11.43 -27.79
CA ASP A 202 18.96 -11.03 -27.73
C ASP A 202 19.59 -11.22 -26.34
N GLY A 203 18.75 -11.24 -25.31
CA GLY A 203 19.18 -11.29 -23.91
C GLY A 203 18.08 -11.73 -22.95
N GLN A 204 18.45 -11.88 -21.68
CA GLN A 204 17.53 -12.24 -20.61
C GLN A 204 18.01 -11.70 -19.25
N GLU A 205 17.13 -11.75 -18.25
CA GLU A 205 17.48 -11.53 -16.83
C GLU A 205 17.21 -12.77 -15.97
N ASN A 206 18.15 -13.17 -15.12
CA ASN A 206 17.96 -14.21 -14.10
C ASN A 206 19.05 -14.19 -13.01
N PRO A 207 18.83 -14.87 -11.88
CA PRO A 207 19.90 -15.19 -10.93
C PRO A 207 20.93 -16.16 -11.49
N LEU A 208 22.14 -16.14 -10.92
CA LEU A 208 23.28 -16.96 -11.37
C LEU A 208 22.98 -18.46 -11.39
N VAL A 209 22.24 -18.96 -10.38
CA VAL A 209 21.83 -20.37 -10.32
C VAL A 209 21.00 -20.78 -11.54
N SER A 210 20.11 -19.90 -12.01
CA SER A 210 19.28 -20.18 -13.20
C SER A 210 20.10 -20.08 -14.49
N ILE A 211 20.98 -19.09 -14.58
CA ILE A 211 21.90 -18.92 -15.73
C ILE A 211 22.79 -20.16 -15.90
N ALA A 212 23.34 -20.69 -14.80
CA ALA A 212 24.19 -21.87 -14.79
C ALA A 212 23.39 -23.17 -15.02
N SER A 213 22.39 -23.46 -14.19
CA SER A 213 21.69 -24.75 -14.20
C SER A 213 20.88 -25.00 -15.48
N MET A 214 20.35 -23.96 -16.11
CA MET A 214 19.60 -24.08 -17.36
C MET A 214 20.48 -23.93 -18.60
N GLY A 215 21.78 -23.69 -18.44
CA GLY A 215 22.72 -23.56 -19.55
C GLY A 215 22.56 -22.27 -20.37
N PHE A 216 21.90 -21.22 -19.86
CA PHE A 216 21.69 -19.97 -20.62
C PHE A 216 23.02 -19.32 -21.03
N HIS A 217 24.05 -19.45 -20.19
CA HIS A 217 25.41 -18.96 -20.48
C HIS A 217 26.05 -19.57 -21.74
N LYS A 218 25.57 -20.74 -22.21
CA LYS A 218 26.10 -21.40 -23.42
C LYS A 218 25.71 -20.68 -24.71
N GLU A 219 24.62 -19.92 -24.68
CA GLU A 219 24.08 -19.17 -25.82
C GLU A 219 24.30 -17.65 -25.65
N GLN A 220 25.03 -17.24 -24.61
CA GLN A 220 25.17 -15.84 -24.18
C GLN A 220 26.62 -15.54 -23.81
N SER A 221 27.30 -14.77 -24.65
CA SER A 221 28.74 -14.50 -24.49
C SER A 221 29.10 -13.51 -23.37
N HIS A 222 28.14 -12.74 -22.87
CA HIS A 222 28.36 -11.70 -21.87
C HIS A 222 27.37 -11.78 -20.70
N LEU A 223 27.88 -11.56 -19.49
CA LEU A 223 27.13 -11.42 -18.24
C LEU A 223 27.46 -10.08 -17.58
N THR A 224 26.43 -9.26 -17.36
CA THR A 224 26.54 -8.04 -16.55
C THR A 224 25.91 -8.27 -15.18
N LEU A 225 26.75 -8.30 -14.15
CA LEU A 225 26.34 -8.37 -12.76
C LEU A 225 25.71 -7.03 -12.36
N SER A 226 24.38 -6.97 -12.51
CA SER A 226 23.63 -5.72 -12.36
C SER A 226 22.91 -5.56 -11.03
N ASP A 227 22.61 -6.66 -10.32
CA ASP A 227 21.85 -6.67 -9.06
C ASP A 227 20.60 -5.79 -9.12
N HIS A 228 19.94 -5.82 -10.29
CA HIS A 228 18.91 -4.85 -10.63
C HIS A 228 17.53 -5.26 -10.13
N GLY A 229 17.33 -6.50 -9.70
CA GLY A 229 16.08 -6.96 -9.10
C GLY A 229 16.31 -8.22 -8.29
N TYR A 230 15.41 -8.53 -7.34
CA TYR A 230 15.58 -9.64 -6.42
C TYR A 230 14.52 -10.71 -6.66
N LEU A 231 14.94 -11.93 -7.03
CA LEU A 231 14.01 -13.03 -7.26
C LEU A 231 13.81 -13.83 -5.98
N SER A 232 12.69 -13.54 -5.31
CA SER A 232 12.23 -14.29 -4.13
C SER A 232 11.30 -15.45 -4.50
N TYR A 233 11.24 -16.44 -3.64
CA TYR A 233 10.31 -17.56 -3.70
C TYR A 233 9.36 -17.53 -2.52
N VAL A 234 8.08 -17.77 -2.76
CA VAL A 234 7.06 -17.83 -1.71
C VAL A 234 6.86 -19.27 -1.31
N PHE A 235 7.06 -19.56 -0.02
CA PHE A 235 6.64 -20.81 0.61
C PHE A 235 5.22 -20.65 1.14
N ALA A 236 4.27 -21.44 0.64
CA ALA A 236 2.86 -21.36 1.02
C ALA A 236 2.20 -22.73 1.16
N PHE A 237 1.21 -22.82 2.05
CA PHE A 237 0.33 -23.97 2.19
C PHE A 237 -1.02 -23.72 1.50
N SER A 238 -1.71 -24.80 1.09
CA SER A 238 -3.12 -24.73 0.71
C SER A 238 -4.00 -24.35 1.89
N GLN A 239 -4.91 -23.38 1.73
CA GLN A 239 -5.94 -23.12 2.74
C GLN A 239 -7.01 -24.22 2.82
N HIS A 240 -7.03 -25.17 1.88
CA HIS A 240 -7.95 -26.31 1.93
C HIS A 240 -7.40 -27.45 2.81
N THR A 241 -6.15 -27.84 2.63
CA THR A 241 -5.59 -29.01 3.33
C THR A 241 -4.90 -28.65 4.64
N PHE A 242 -4.29 -27.45 4.74
CA PHE A 242 -3.60 -27.04 5.98
C PHE A 242 -4.49 -27.03 7.23
N PRO A 243 -5.76 -26.55 7.19
CA PRO A 243 -6.61 -26.54 8.36
C PRO A 243 -6.95 -27.93 8.93
N GLU A 244 -6.93 -28.98 8.11
CA GLU A 244 -7.22 -30.36 8.50
C GLU A 244 -6.14 -30.96 9.41
N LEU A 245 -4.95 -30.35 9.44
CA LEU A 245 -3.85 -30.79 10.27
C LEU A 245 -4.05 -30.42 11.75
N PRO A 246 -3.68 -31.32 12.68
CA PRO A 246 -3.56 -31.04 14.10
C PRO A 246 -2.70 -29.79 14.39
N GLN A 247 -3.05 -29.04 15.44
CA GLN A 247 -2.41 -27.75 15.74
C GLN A 247 -0.89 -27.86 15.99
N ASP A 248 -0.45 -28.93 16.64
CA ASP A 248 0.97 -29.23 16.86
C ASP A 248 1.72 -29.41 15.53
N LEU A 249 1.13 -30.13 14.58
CA LEU A 249 1.69 -30.36 13.25
C LEU A 249 1.72 -29.08 12.41
N LYS A 250 0.66 -28.25 12.48
CA LYS A 250 0.62 -26.92 11.84
C LYS A 250 1.73 -26.02 12.36
N THR A 251 1.92 -25.97 13.67
CA THR A 251 2.99 -25.18 14.30
C THR A 251 4.36 -25.69 13.88
N LEU A 252 4.58 -27.01 13.84
CA LEU A 252 5.84 -27.60 13.36
C LEU A 252 6.14 -27.20 11.91
N LEU A 253 5.17 -27.35 11.00
CA LEU A 253 5.32 -27.01 9.58
C LEU A 253 5.70 -25.54 9.37
N ILE A 254 4.96 -24.62 10.02
CA ILE A 254 5.23 -23.17 9.92
C ILE A 254 6.62 -22.84 10.48
N LYS A 255 6.96 -23.37 11.65
CA LYS A 255 8.24 -23.11 12.31
C LYS A 255 9.39 -23.61 11.44
N THR A 256 9.31 -24.84 10.93
CA THR A 256 10.38 -25.44 10.13
C THR A 256 10.61 -24.68 8.83
N ALA A 257 9.55 -24.25 8.13
CA ALA A 257 9.68 -23.43 6.93
C ALA A 257 10.41 -22.09 7.20
N ARG A 258 10.07 -21.42 8.31
CA ARG A 258 10.70 -20.15 8.72
C ARG A 258 12.14 -20.32 9.21
N ASP A 259 12.41 -21.36 10.00
CA ASP A 259 13.75 -21.66 10.51
C ASP A 259 14.74 -21.91 9.35
N LEU A 260 14.28 -22.60 8.30
CA LEU A 260 15.11 -22.94 7.15
C LEU A 260 15.38 -21.76 6.21
N THR A 261 14.63 -20.66 6.29
CA THR A 261 14.84 -19.46 5.47
C THR A 261 16.28 -18.95 5.56
N ARG A 262 16.86 -18.90 6.76
CA ARG A 262 18.24 -18.42 6.94
C ARG A 262 19.25 -19.38 6.32
N TRP A 263 19.05 -20.69 6.53
CA TRP A 263 19.93 -21.71 5.99
C TRP A 263 19.91 -21.71 4.46
N GLU A 264 18.71 -21.66 3.88
CA GLU A 264 18.51 -21.61 2.42
C GLU A 264 19.24 -20.41 1.82
N ARG A 265 19.01 -19.21 2.35
CA ARG A 265 19.69 -17.98 1.92
C ARG A 265 21.21 -18.07 1.99
N GLN A 266 21.75 -18.60 3.08
CA GLN A 266 23.20 -18.81 3.22
C GLN A 266 23.74 -19.80 2.19
N GLU A 267 23.00 -20.88 1.92
CA GLU A 267 23.38 -21.88 0.93
C GLU A 267 23.30 -21.33 -0.50
N THR A 268 22.30 -20.50 -0.80
CA THR A 268 22.20 -19.78 -2.08
C THR A 268 23.43 -18.90 -2.30
N GLN A 269 23.78 -18.05 -1.35
CA GLN A 269 24.96 -17.18 -1.43
C GLN A 269 26.27 -17.97 -1.56
N ARG A 270 26.43 -19.06 -0.80
CA ARG A 270 27.62 -19.90 -0.86
C ARG A 270 27.85 -20.47 -2.27
N ARG A 271 26.77 -20.78 -2.99
CA ARG A 271 26.82 -21.39 -4.32
C ARG A 271 27.01 -20.39 -5.46
N GLU A 272 26.61 -19.13 -5.30
CA GLU A 272 26.75 -18.10 -6.34
C GLU A 272 28.19 -17.95 -6.85
N ASN A 273 29.19 -17.97 -5.96
CA ASN A 273 30.60 -17.93 -6.35
C ASN A 273 31.01 -19.11 -7.23
N THR A 274 30.48 -20.30 -6.95
CA THR A 274 30.71 -21.49 -7.79
C THR A 274 30.07 -21.32 -9.16
N PHE A 275 28.86 -20.76 -9.24
CA PHE A 275 28.20 -20.50 -10.53
C PHE A 275 28.94 -19.47 -11.37
N LEU A 276 29.48 -18.40 -10.77
CA LEU A 276 30.31 -17.43 -11.49
C LEU A 276 31.56 -18.07 -12.08
N GLN A 277 32.26 -18.91 -11.30
CA GLN A 277 33.44 -19.63 -11.77
C GLN A 277 33.11 -20.59 -12.93
N GLN A 278 31.97 -21.30 -12.84
CA GLN A 278 31.50 -22.18 -13.91
C GLN A 278 31.19 -21.39 -15.19
N ILE A 279 30.43 -20.31 -15.08
CA ILE A 279 30.07 -19.45 -16.22
C ILE A 279 31.32 -18.86 -16.89
N GLN A 280 32.28 -18.38 -16.08
CA GLN A 280 33.54 -17.83 -16.60
C GLN A 280 34.41 -18.91 -17.26
N ALA A 281 34.43 -20.13 -16.73
CA ALA A 281 35.20 -21.24 -17.30
C ALA A 281 34.69 -21.68 -18.68
N GLU A 282 33.41 -21.44 -19.00
CA GLU A 282 32.84 -21.63 -20.33
C GLU A 282 33.12 -20.47 -21.30
N GLY A 283 33.94 -19.49 -20.89
CA GLY A 283 34.42 -18.40 -21.75
C GLY A 283 33.53 -17.17 -21.78
N VAL A 284 32.49 -17.09 -20.94
CA VAL A 284 31.62 -15.92 -20.83
C VAL A 284 32.37 -14.74 -20.22
N GLN A 285 32.25 -13.57 -20.85
CA GLN A 285 32.82 -12.33 -20.33
C GLN A 285 31.91 -11.76 -19.23
N ILE A 286 32.47 -11.46 -18.07
CA ILE A 286 31.72 -10.98 -16.90
C ILE A 286 32.16 -9.56 -16.56
N THR A 287 31.20 -8.67 -16.32
CA THR A 287 31.44 -7.32 -15.79
C THR A 287 30.48 -6.98 -14.65
N GLN A 288 30.92 -6.13 -13.72
CA GLN A 288 30.08 -5.58 -12.65
C GLN A 288 29.71 -4.13 -13.00
N LEU A 289 28.46 -3.74 -12.73
CA LEU A 289 28.09 -2.32 -12.84
C LEU A 289 28.90 -1.48 -11.85
N THR A 290 29.52 -0.42 -12.34
CA THR A 290 30.03 0.64 -11.47
C THR A 290 28.87 1.36 -10.76
N PRO A 291 29.12 2.04 -9.61
CA PRO A 291 28.08 2.83 -8.95
C PRO A 291 27.41 3.86 -9.86
N ALA A 292 28.19 4.50 -10.74
CA ALA A 292 27.66 5.46 -11.72
C ALA A 292 26.73 4.79 -12.75
N GLN A 293 27.14 3.67 -13.34
CA GLN A 293 26.30 2.91 -14.28
C GLN A 293 25.02 2.40 -13.61
N ARG A 294 25.13 1.86 -12.39
CA ARG A 294 23.97 1.42 -11.60
C ARG A 294 23.01 2.58 -11.36
N GLN A 295 23.53 3.76 -10.99
CA GLN A 295 22.71 4.95 -10.78
C GLN A 295 22.02 5.41 -12.08
N THR A 296 22.74 5.42 -13.21
CA THR A 296 22.16 5.79 -14.52
C THR A 296 21.02 4.86 -14.92
N LEU A 297 21.18 3.54 -14.76
CA LEU A 297 20.11 2.58 -15.04
C LEU A 297 18.94 2.74 -14.05
N ALA A 298 19.23 2.88 -12.75
CA ALA A 298 18.20 3.08 -11.74
C ALA A 298 17.36 4.34 -12.01
N GLN A 299 17.98 5.44 -12.41
CA GLN A 299 17.29 6.69 -12.75
C GLN A 299 16.28 6.53 -13.90
N LYS A 300 16.57 5.67 -14.89
CA LYS A 300 15.63 5.39 -15.98
C LYS A 300 14.38 4.65 -15.50
N THR A 301 14.50 3.86 -14.44
CA THR A 301 13.41 3.03 -13.90
C THR A 301 12.75 3.60 -12.65
N THR A 302 13.25 4.69 -12.05
CA THR A 302 12.74 5.24 -10.77
C THR A 302 11.23 5.50 -10.79
N HIS A 303 10.69 5.98 -11.92
CA HIS A 303 9.27 6.27 -12.08
C HIS A 303 8.36 5.02 -11.93
N LEU A 304 8.91 3.81 -12.09
CA LEU A 304 8.15 2.57 -11.96
C LEU A 304 7.69 2.31 -10.52
N ILE A 305 8.43 2.78 -9.52
CA ILE A 305 7.98 2.70 -8.11
C ILE A 305 6.65 3.43 -7.96
N GLN A 306 6.58 4.65 -8.48
CA GLN A 306 5.39 5.51 -8.40
C GLN A 306 4.23 4.96 -9.22
N GLN A 307 4.51 4.42 -10.42
CA GLN A 307 3.52 3.82 -11.30
C GLN A 307 2.89 2.54 -10.71
N PHE A 308 3.69 1.70 -10.03
CA PHE A 308 3.23 0.43 -9.48
C PHE A 308 2.84 0.50 -7.99
N GLU A 309 3.05 1.62 -7.30
CA GLU A 309 2.64 1.82 -5.90
C GLU A 309 1.17 1.50 -5.63
N PRO A 310 0.18 1.95 -6.45
CA PRO A 310 -1.23 1.59 -6.23
C PRO A 310 -1.52 0.09 -6.36
N ILE A 311 -0.70 -0.61 -7.16
CA ILE A 311 -0.83 -2.05 -7.42
C ILE A 311 -0.18 -2.87 -6.30
N ILE A 312 0.96 -2.39 -5.79
CA ILE A 312 1.74 -3.06 -4.76
C ILE A 312 1.15 -2.82 -3.37
N GLY A 313 0.80 -1.56 -3.08
CA GLY A 313 0.34 -1.09 -1.77
C GLY A 313 1.17 0.09 -1.32
N SER A 314 0.52 1.22 -1.07
CA SER A 314 1.17 2.44 -0.59
C SER A 314 1.80 2.27 0.79
N ASP A 315 1.25 1.40 1.63
CA ASP A 315 1.86 0.96 2.89
C ASP A 315 3.19 0.25 2.71
N ILE A 316 3.25 -0.71 1.78
CA ILE A 316 4.45 -1.50 1.46
C ILE A 316 5.54 -0.57 0.92
N ILE A 317 5.21 0.27 -0.06
CA ILE A 317 6.16 1.22 -0.65
C ILE A 317 6.60 2.28 0.37
N SER A 318 5.67 2.83 1.16
CA SER A 318 5.99 3.84 2.17
C SER A 318 6.90 3.29 3.28
N TYR A 319 6.61 2.09 3.78
CA TYR A 319 7.49 1.44 4.76
C TYR A 319 8.89 1.25 4.18
N THR A 320 8.96 0.77 2.93
CA THR A 320 10.24 0.58 2.22
C THR A 320 11.02 1.88 2.10
N GLN A 321 10.37 2.96 1.65
CA GLN A 321 10.97 4.28 1.53
C GLN A 321 11.47 4.80 2.88
N THR A 322 10.65 4.67 3.94
CA THR A 322 11.05 5.10 5.29
C THR A 322 12.27 4.31 5.76
N TYR A 323 12.24 2.98 5.68
CA TYR A 323 13.39 2.14 6.06
C TYR A 323 14.67 2.54 5.33
N LEU A 324 14.61 2.67 4.00
CA LEU A 324 15.78 3.01 3.18
C LEU A 324 16.25 4.45 3.42
N ASN A 325 15.34 5.41 3.57
CA ASN A 325 15.70 6.80 3.86
C ASN A 325 16.36 6.92 5.22
N GLN A 326 15.87 6.22 6.23
CA GLN A 326 16.49 6.22 7.55
C GLN A 326 17.89 5.62 7.54
N LYS A 327 18.07 4.51 6.82
CA LYS A 327 19.35 3.81 6.74
C LYS A 327 20.40 4.55 5.90
N TYR A 328 19.98 5.18 4.79
CA TYR A 328 20.90 5.72 3.79
C TYR A 328 20.83 7.24 3.57
N ALA A 329 19.65 7.85 3.72
CA ALA A 329 19.46 9.27 3.40
C ALA A 329 19.70 10.17 4.62
N LEU A 330 19.18 9.80 5.79
CA LEU A 330 19.21 10.63 7.00
C LEU A 330 20.54 10.59 7.76
N THR A 331 21.47 9.71 7.37
CA THR A 331 22.83 9.64 7.93
C THR A 331 23.73 10.76 7.41
N THR A 332 23.30 11.52 6.40
CA THR A 332 24.05 12.64 5.81
C THR A 332 23.56 13.97 6.40
N PRO A 333 24.45 14.86 6.89
CA PRO A 333 24.07 16.12 7.54
C PRO A 333 23.37 17.15 6.61
N ASP A 334 23.41 16.91 5.30
CA ASP A 334 22.88 17.79 4.25
C ASP A 334 21.43 17.47 3.85
N LYS A 335 20.72 16.66 4.64
CA LYS A 335 19.31 16.33 4.41
C LYS A 335 18.39 16.84 5.51
N LEU A 336 17.17 17.21 5.12
CA LEU A 336 16.03 17.50 5.97
C LEU A 336 14.89 16.54 5.65
N ALA A 337 14.00 16.31 6.59
CA ALA A 337 12.87 15.40 6.42
C ALA A 337 11.54 16.03 6.81
N ILE A 338 10.49 15.64 6.09
CA ILE A 338 9.10 15.84 6.51
C ILE A 338 8.50 14.45 6.73
N GLY A 339 7.89 14.25 7.90
CA GLY A 339 7.14 13.03 8.18
C GLY A 339 5.76 13.09 7.53
N LEU A 340 5.24 11.95 7.07
CA LEU A 340 3.81 11.77 6.79
C LEU A 340 3.29 10.71 7.74
N ASN A 341 2.17 11.00 8.41
CA ASN A 341 1.46 10.06 9.26
C ASN A 341 -0.01 10.02 8.80
N ALA A 342 -0.36 9.05 7.96
CA ALA A 342 -1.67 8.95 7.32
C ALA A 342 -2.15 7.50 7.21
N ASP A 343 -3.40 7.31 6.82
CA ASP A 343 -3.94 5.99 6.46
C ASP A 343 -3.53 5.64 5.02
N LEU A 344 -2.60 4.71 4.87
CA LEU A 344 -2.05 4.29 3.58
C LEU A 344 -2.53 2.91 3.12
N SER A 345 -3.31 2.20 3.95
CA SER A 345 -3.73 0.82 3.63
C SER A 345 -5.10 0.37 4.14
N ALA A 346 -5.68 1.07 5.12
CA ALA A 346 -6.86 0.59 5.81
C ALA A 346 -8.16 1.11 5.17
N GLU A 347 -8.82 2.10 5.79
CA GLU A 347 -10.18 2.51 5.39
C GLU A 347 -10.18 3.55 4.28
N ALA A 348 -9.13 4.38 4.22
CA ALA A 348 -9.03 5.53 3.35
C ALA A 348 -7.66 5.66 2.63
N PRO A 349 -7.17 4.58 2.00
CA PRO A 349 -5.86 4.58 1.35
C PRO A 349 -5.78 5.56 0.16
N GLN A 350 -6.91 5.90 -0.49
CA GLN A 350 -6.90 6.83 -1.63
C GLN A 350 -6.59 8.26 -1.20
N ALA A 351 -7.12 8.71 -0.05
CA ALA A 351 -6.79 10.01 0.54
C ALA A 351 -5.34 10.05 1.02
N GLY A 352 -4.87 9.02 1.72
CA GLY A 352 -3.48 8.93 2.17
C GLY A 352 -2.49 8.98 1.01
N LEU A 353 -2.76 8.24 -0.07
CA LEU A 353 -1.95 8.28 -1.29
C LEU A 353 -2.00 9.66 -1.96
N ALA A 354 -3.17 10.30 -2.03
CA ALA A 354 -3.28 11.64 -2.60
C ALA A 354 -2.42 12.65 -1.82
N ILE A 355 -2.49 12.63 -0.49
CA ILE A 355 -1.66 13.45 0.40
C ILE A 355 -0.18 13.20 0.14
N LYS A 356 0.26 11.93 0.15
CA LYS A 356 1.65 11.52 -0.12
C LYS A 356 2.15 12.10 -1.43
N ARG A 357 1.37 11.98 -2.51
CA ARG A 357 1.75 12.49 -3.84
C ARG A 357 1.82 14.02 -3.88
N GLY A 358 0.93 14.71 -3.18
CA GLY A 358 1.00 16.17 -3.04
C GLY A 358 2.32 16.62 -2.40
N MET A 359 2.72 15.93 -1.33
CA MET A 359 4.01 16.17 -0.67
C MET A 359 5.20 15.86 -1.58
N GLU A 360 5.22 14.69 -2.21
CA GLU A 360 6.30 14.27 -3.11
C GLU A 360 6.51 15.26 -4.26
N LEU A 361 5.43 15.75 -4.88
CA LEU A 361 5.51 16.75 -5.95
C LEU A 361 6.11 18.07 -5.46
N ALA A 362 5.69 18.55 -4.29
CA ALA A 362 6.21 19.79 -3.72
C ALA A 362 7.69 19.65 -3.33
N ILE A 363 8.05 18.53 -2.70
CA ILE A 363 9.43 18.19 -2.31
C ILE A 363 10.33 18.10 -3.54
N ALA A 364 9.91 17.39 -4.59
CA ALA A 364 10.68 17.25 -5.82
C ALA A 364 10.98 18.62 -6.46
N GLU A 365 10.00 19.53 -6.45
CA GLU A 365 10.22 20.89 -6.96
C GLU A 365 11.17 21.71 -6.09
N ILE A 366 11.06 21.62 -4.75
CA ILE A 366 11.97 22.30 -3.83
C ILE A 366 13.41 21.79 -4.04
N ASN A 367 13.59 20.48 -4.15
CA ASN A 367 14.90 19.87 -4.37
C ASN A 367 15.50 20.25 -5.72
N ALA A 368 14.69 20.34 -6.78
CA ALA A 368 15.14 20.82 -8.08
C ALA A 368 15.65 22.28 -8.05
N GLN A 369 15.28 23.05 -7.02
CA GLN A 369 15.72 24.43 -6.80
C GLN A 369 16.88 24.53 -5.78
N GLY A 370 17.54 23.41 -5.47
CA GLY A 370 18.66 23.36 -4.52
C GLY A 370 18.27 22.99 -3.09
N GLY A 371 17.03 22.55 -2.89
CA GLY A 371 16.54 22.09 -1.59
C GLY A 371 16.13 23.23 -0.66
N LEU A 372 15.87 22.89 0.60
CA LEU A 372 15.42 23.82 1.63
C LEU A 372 16.62 24.25 2.48
N LEU A 373 16.96 25.54 2.44
CA LEU A 373 18.19 26.07 3.04
C LEU A 373 19.46 25.36 2.53
N GLY A 374 19.47 24.99 1.24
CA GLY A 374 20.59 24.26 0.62
C GLY A 374 20.65 22.77 0.95
N LYS A 375 19.65 22.23 1.66
CA LYS A 375 19.58 20.82 2.06
C LYS A 375 18.50 20.08 1.29
N GLU A 376 18.80 18.86 0.86
CA GLU A 376 17.82 18.00 0.20
C GLU A 376 16.70 17.62 1.17
N LEU A 377 15.46 17.75 0.73
CA LEU A 377 14.28 17.39 1.50
C LEU A 377 13.83 15.97 1.13
N VAL A 378 13.59 15.12 2.13
CA VAL A 378 13.09 13.76 1.93
C VAL A 378 11.77 13.53 2.68
N LEU A 379 10.95 12.62 2.17
CA LEU A 379 9.70 12.20 2.81
C LEU A 379 9.93 10.93 3.64
N LEU A 380 9.36 10.90 4.85
CA LEU A 380 9.28 9.71 5.71
C LEU A 380 7.81 9.32 5.92
N PRO A 381 7.22 8.53 5.02
CA PRO A 381 5.83 8.15 5.13
C PRO A 381 5.61 6.97 6.09
N MET A 382 4.67 7.14 7.00
CA MET A 382 4.25 6.15 7.99
C MET A 382 2.73 5.95 7.92
N ASP A 383 2.35 4.68 7.94
CA ASP A 383 0.95 4.26 7.91
C ASP A 383 0.43 4.06 9.33
N HIS A 384 -0.62 4.77 9.72
CA HIS A 384 -1.27 4.57 11.03
C HIS A 384 -2.48 3.63 10.97
N ARG A 385 -2.98 3.25 9.79
CA ARG A 385 -4.10 2.29 9.61
C ARG A 385 -5.34 2.59 10.44
N THR A 386 -5.74 3.85 10.49
CA THR A 386 -6.84 4.35 11.34
C THR A 386 -6.67 4.17 12.87
N LEU A 387 -5.52 3.67 13.36
CA LEU A 387 -5.28 3.39 14.76
C LEU A 387 -4.60 4.57 15.46
N ALA A 388 -5.27 5.13 16.48
CA ALA A 388 -4.75 6.27 17.24
C ALA A 388 -3.43 5.96 17.96
N SER A 389 -3.29 4.77 18.55
CA SER A 389 -2.05 4.37 19.24
C SER A 389 -0.86 4.29 18.28
N ARG A 390 -1.06 3.68 17.10
CA ARG A 390 -0.05 3.60 16.04
C ARG A 390 0.32 4.99 15.52
N GLY A 391 -0.65 5.87 15.35
CA GLY A 391 -0.40 7.28 14.98
C GLY A 391 0.48 8.00 16.00
N GLN A 392 0.19 7.86 17.30
CA GLN A 392 1.03 8.41 18.36
C GLN A 392 2.46 7.81 18.38
N GLU A 393 2.60 6.51 18.11
CA GLU A 393 3.91 5.84 17.99
C GLU A 393 4.70 6.37 16.78
N ASN A 394 4.06 6.47 15.61
CA ASN A 394 4.63 7.07 14.40
C ASN A 394 5.12 8.50 14.69
N LEU A 395 4.30 9.31 15.36
CA LEU A 395 4.66 10.68 15.71
C LEU A 395 5.88 10.76 16.65
N LYS A 396 5.96 9.90 17.68
CA LYS A 396 7.15 9.83 18.55
C LYS A 396 8.39 9.47 17.76
N HIS A 397 8.27 8.48 16.87
CA HIS A 397 9.36 8.03 16.03
C HIS A 397 9.85 9.16 15.12
N LEU A 398 8.95 9.77 14.35
CA LEU A 398 9.26 10.90 13.47
C LEU A 398 9.86 12.09 14.23
N ALA A 399 9.34 12.42 15.41
CA ALA A 399 9.86 13.54 16.19
C ALA A 399 11.26 13.31 16.76
N ASN A 400 11.65 12.05 16.98
CA ASN A 400 12.98 11.67 17.46
C ASN A 400 14.04 11.66 16.34
N GLU A 401 13.62 11.61 15.07
CA GLU A 401 14.53 11.76 13.93
C GLU A 401 14.98 13.22 13.82
N LYS A 402 16.26 13.49 14.12
CA LYS A 402 16.83 14.86 14.13
C LYS A 402 16.55 15.66 12.84
N PRO A 403 16.61 15.06 11.62
CA PRO A 403 16.34 15.80 10.40
C PRO A 403 14.86 16.17 10.18
N VAL A 404 13.92 15.61 10.96
CA VAL A 404 12.48 15.86 10.78
C VAL A 404 12.10 17.23 11.34
N ILE A 405 11.65 18.12 10.45
CA ILE A 405 11.29 19.51 10.80
C ILE A 405 9.78 19.72 10.98
N ALA A 406 8.95 18.86 10.40
CA ALA A 406 7.50 18.90 10.49
C ALA A 406 6.90 17.52 10.18
N VAL A 407 5.64 17.32 10.56
CA VAL A 407 4.85 16.14 10.21
C VAL A 407 3.57 16.58 9.52
N MET A 408 3.20 15.90 8.44
CA MET A 408 1.89 16.00 7.85
C MET A 408 1.02 14.87 8.38
N GLY A 409 -0.06 15.22 9.08
CA GLY A 409 -1.09 14.26 9.50
C GLY A 409 -2.10 14.02 8.41
N GLY A 410 -2.79 12.89 8.44
CA GLY A 410 -3.72 12.54 7.37
C GLY A 410 -5.03 11.93 7.83
N VAL A 411 -6.07 12.31 7.10
CA VAL A 411 -7.35 11.60 6.94
C VAL A 411 -8.26 11.55 8.17
N HIS A 412 -7.82 10.97 9.28
CA HIS A 412 -8.71 10.57 10.38
C HIS A 412 -8.65 11.54 11.55
N SER A 413 -9.71 12.34 11.74
CA SER A 413 -9.79 13.30 12.85
C SER A 413 -9.55 12.69 14.22
N ALA A 414 -10.03 11.46 14.48
CA ALA A 414 -9.82 10.78 15.76
C ALA A 414 -8.34 10.49 16.05
N VAL A 415 -7.52 10.22 15.02
CA VAL A 415 -6.09 9.98 15.16
C VAL A 415 -5.38 11.29 15.48
N VAL A 416 -5.67 12.36 14.72
CA VAL A 416 -5.11 13.70 14.96
C VAL A 416 -5.47 14.22 16.36
N MET A 417 -6.71 14.03 16.81
CA MET A 417 -7.14 14.44 18.15
C MET A 417 -6.41 13.68 19.26
N ALA A 418 -6.14 12.39 19.06
CA ALA A 418 -5.33 11.62 20.01
C ALA A 418 -3.86 12.07 20.02
N GLU A 419 -3.34 12.55 18.89
CA GLU A 419 -1.97 13.06 18.75
C GLU A 419 -1.80 14.48 19.28
N ARG A 420 -2.84 15.31 19.30
CA ARG A 420 -2.80 16.74 19.67
C ARG A 420 -2.00 17.06 20.95
N PRO A 421 -2.19 16.37 22.09
CA PRO A 421 -1.38 16.64 23.29
C PRO A 421 0.11 16.36 23.06
N LEU A 422 0.41 15.28 22.33
CA LEU A 422 1.76 14.84 22.03
C LEU A 422 2.44 15.76 21.00
N ILE A 423 1.71 16.24 19.99
CA ILE A 423 2.19 17.21 18.99
C ILE A 423 2.76 18.45 19.71
N ASN A 424 1.97 19.00 20.64
CA ASN A 424 2.35 20.19 21.41
C ASN A 424 3.47 19.88 22.42
N GLN A 425 3.46 18.70 23.06
CA GLN A 425 4.56 18.26 23.94
C GLN A 425 5.90 18.13 23.17
N LEU A 426 5.87 17.57 21.97
CA LEU A 426 7.04 17.37 21.12
C LEU A 426 7.45 18.63 20.34
N LYS A 427 6.62 19.68 20.40
CA LYS A 427 6.80 20.96 19.70
C LYS A 427 7.08 20.74 18.21
N ILE A 428 6.28 19.91 17.55
CA ILE A 428 6.49 19.56 16.14
C ILE A 428 5.40 20.19 15.28
N PRO A 429 5.74 21.09 14.32
CA PRO A 429 4.78 21.62 13.38
C PRO A 429 4.04 20.49 12.68
N TYR A 430 2.72 20.47 12.83
CA TYR A 430 1.86 19.40 12.38
C TYR A 430 0.82 19.95 11.40
N LEU A 431 0.92 19.52 10.15
CA LEU A 431 0.16 20.07 9.02
C LEU A 431 -0.98 19.13 8.63
N ILE A 432 -2.17 19.66 8.39
CA ILE A 432 -3.40 18.87 8.26
C ILE A 432 -4.09 19.18 6.92
N PRO A 433 -3.96 18.29 5.91
CA PRO A 433 -4.52 18.45 4.57
C PRO A 433 -5.87 17.75 4.39
N TRP A 434 -6.50 17.17 5.43
CA TRP A 434 -7.73 16.37 5.23
C TRP A 434 -8.66 16.26 6.44
N ALA A 435 -8.14 15.98 7.64
CA ALA A 435 -9.00 15.84 8.82
C ALA A 435 -9.79 17.13 9.06
N ALA A 436 -11.07 17.02 9.44
CA ALA A 436 -12.02 18.14 9.33
C ALA A 436 -12.76 18.54 10.62
N ALA A 437 -12.74 17.69 11.66
CA ALA A 437 -13.34 18.01 12.96
C ALA A 437 -12.90 19.39 13.49
N SER A 438 -13.87 20.24 13.82
CA SER A 438 -13.61 21.64 14.24
C SER A 438 -12.77 21.74 15.51
N GLU A 439 -12.79 20.72 16.36
CA GLU A 439 -12.01 20.69 17.60
C GLU A 439 -10.50 20.55 17.36
N ILE A 440 -10.07 20.17 16.16
CA ILE A 440 -8.66 19.94 15.82
C ILE A 440 -7.82 21.19 16.01
N THR A 441 -8.29 22.35 15.54
CA THR A 441 -7.58 23.63 15.56
C THR A 441 -8.07 24.57 16.66
N LYS A 442 -8.98 24.11 17.52
CA LYS A 442 -9.47 24.90 18.66
C LYS A 442 -8.32 25.18 19.62
N LEU A 443 -7.88 26.44 19.63
CA LEU A 443 -6.73 26.88 20.41
C LEU A 443 -7.01 26.84 21.91
N ASP A 444 -6.14 26.15 22.66
CA ASP A 444 -6.14 26.14 24.14
C ASP A 444 -5.10 27.12 24.72
N GLY A 445 -4.54 28.00 23.88
CA GLY A 445 -3.48 28.96 24.19
C GLY A 445 -2.77 29.50 22.93
N SER A 446 -1.73 30.33 23.09
CA SER A 446 -1.04 31.04 21.99
C SER A 446 0.12 30.28 21.31
N HIS A 447 0.22 28.95 21.50
CA HIS A 447 1.43 28.18 21.12
C HIS A 447 1.11 26.82 20.51
N ASP A 448 0.05 26.73 19.72
CA ASP A 448 -0.35 25.48 19.09
C ASP A 448 0.56 25.16 17.90
N PHE A 449 0.92 23.89 17.75
CA PHE A 449 1.74 23.40 16.64
C PHE A 449 0.91 22.78 15.51
N LEU A 450 -0.41 22.75 15.60
CA LEU A 450 -1.31 22.23 14.57
C LEU A 450 -1.75 23.33 13.59
N PHE A 451 -1.63 23.09 12.29
CA PHE A 451 -2.04 24.01 11.21
C PHE A 451 -2.81 23.25 10.14
N ARG A 452 -3.99 23.74 9.75
CA ARG A 452 -4.91 23.01 8.87
C ARG A 452 -5.19 23.75 7.57
N LEU A 453 -4.97 23.05 6.45
CA LEU A 453 -5.47 23.40 5.12
C LEU A 453 -6.46 22.33 4.69
N SER A 454 -7.58 22.33 5.38
CA SER A 454 -8.68 21.39 5.24
C SER A 454 -9.95 22.09 5.71
N ILE A 455 -11.11 21.48 5.46
CA ILE A 455 -12.40 22.06 5.85
C ILE A 455 -12.54 22.02 7.36
N ASP A 456 -13.12 23.09 7.91
CA ASP A 456 -13.74 23.07 9.22
C ASP A 456 -15.14 22.49 9.14
N ASP A 457 -15.46 21.49 9.98
CA ASP A 457 -16.75 20.80 9.91
C ASP A 457 -17.95 21.72 10.18
N ASP A 458 -17.83 22.84 10.90
CA ASP A 458 -18.94 23.81 11.03
C ASP A 458 -19.22 24.50 9.69
N ILE A 459 -18.14 24.87 8.98
CA ILE A 459 -18.21 25.41 7.61
C ILE A 459 -18.78 24.35 6.65
N GLY A 460 -18.32 23.09 6.77
CA GLY A 460 -18.81 21.96 5.99
C GLY A 460 -20.30 21.69 6.24
N ALA A 461 -20.71 21.58 7.50
CA ALA A 461 -22.10 21.37 7.92
C ALA A 461 -23.01 22.48 7.44
N LYS A 462 -22.58 23.74 7.55
CA LYS A 462 -23.28 24.89 6.97
C LYS A 462 -23.47 24.72 5.47
N LYS A 463 -22.43 24.31 4.74
CA LYS A 463 -22.51 24.09 3.29
C LYS A 463 -23.47 22.97 2.90
N LEU A 464 -23.50 21.87 3.66
CA LEU A 464 -24.49 20.79 3.46
C LEU A 464 -25.92 21.30 3.69
N ALA A 465 -26.16 22.09 4.74
CA ALA A 465 -27.46 22.66 5.03
C ALA A 465 -27.89 23.74 4.01
N ASP A 466 -26.96 24.61 3.57
CA ASP A 466 -27.17 25.58 2.50
C ASP A 466 -27.60 24.86 1.22
N PHE A 467 -26.87 23.82 0.83
CA PHE A 467 -27.15 23.06 -0.38
C PHE A 467 -28.44 22.23 -0.30
N SER A 468 -28.79 21.71 0.89
CA SER A 468 -30.09 21.08 1.13
C SER A 468 -31.25 22.06 0.88
N ALA A 469 -31.09 23.33 1.24
CA ALA A 469 -32.07 24.37 0.94
C ALA A 469 -32.10 24.71 -0.56
N GLU A 470 -30.95 24.79 -1.22
CA GLU A 470 -30.85 25.02 -2.66
C GLU A 470 -31.55 23.93 -3.48
N LEU A 471 -31.40 22.67 -3.07
CA LEU A 471 -32.13 21.53 -3.64
C LEU A 471 -33.60 21.44 -3.22
N ARG A 472 -34.07 22.36 -2.36
CA ARG A 472 -35.44 22.41 -1.82
C ARG A 472 -35.85 21.11 -1.12
N CYS A 473 -34.92 20.46 -0.43
CA CYS A 473 -35.26 19.31 0.42
C CYS A 473 -36.14 19.79 1.58
N ALA A 474 -37.28 19.14 1.77
CA ALA A 474 -38.27 19.45 2.78
C ALA A 474 -37.92 18.82 4.13
N SER A 475 -37.39 17.58 4.14
CA SER A 475 -37.08 16.87 5.38
C SER A 475 -35.99 15.79 5.17
N PRO A 476 -34.70 16.17 5.14
CA PRO A 476 -33.61 15.22 4.96
C PRO A 476 -33.50 14.24 6.13
N ALA A 477 -33.05 13.02 5.83
CA ALA A 477 -32.42 12.16 6.82
C ALA A 477 -30.96 12.59 7.03
N VAL A 478 -30.49 12.61 8.27
CA VAL A 478 -29.09 12.91 8.60
C VAL A 478 -28.42 11.62 9.07
N ILE A 479 -27.49 11.11 8.28
CA ILE A 479 -26.78 9.86 8.55
C ILE A 479 -25.31 10.17 8.79
N VAL A 480 -24.82 9.88 9.99
CA VAL A 480 -23.44 10.18 10.40
C VAL A 480 -22.71 8.95 10.91
N GLU A 481 -21.39 8.93 10.79
CA GLU A 481 -20.55 7.93 11.46
C GLU A 481 -20.66 8.04 12.99
N ASN A 482 -20.68 6.90 13.68
CA ASN A 482 -20.63 6.85 15.13
C ASN A 482 -19.19 7.10 15.65
N SER A 483 -18.73 8.35 15.52
CA SER A 483 -17.43 8.81 15.97
C SER A 483 -17.50 10.25 16.48
N ILE A 484 -16.40 10.76 17.03
CA ILE A 484 -16.31 12.18 17.44
C ILE A 484 -16.62 13.08 16.24
N TRP A 485 -16.06 12.73 15.07
CA TRP A 485 -16.29 13.44 13.81
C TRP A 485 -17.76 13.46 13.40
N GLY A 486 -18.43 12.30 13.34
CA GLY A 486 -19.82 12.25 12.93
C GLY A 486 -20.79 12.86 13.95
N ARG A 487 -20.52 12.74 15.26
CA ARG A 487 -21.33 13.42 16.29
C ARG A 487 -21.20 14.94 16.24
N GLY A 488 -19.98 15.46 16.04
CA GLY A 488 -19.76 16.90 15.86
C GLY A 488 -20.54 17.45 14.66
N ASN A 489 -20.44 16.76 13.52
CA ASN A 489 -21.19 17.11 12.31
C ASN A 489 -22.70 17.05 12.53
N LEU A 490 -23.24 16.03 13.20
CA LEU A 490 -24.67 15.92 13.46
C LEU A 490 -25.21 17.15 14.19
N GLU A 491 -24.54 17.58 15.26
CA GLU A 491 -24.93 18.76 16.03
C GLU A 491 -24.85 20.04 15.20
N GLN A 492 -23.78 20.23 14.41
CA GLN A 492 -23.62 21.40 13.53
C GLN A 492 -24.66 21.42 12.41
N ILE A 493 -24.91 20.29 11.74
CA ILE A 493 -25.93 20.15 10.69
C ILE A 493 -27.31 20.47 11.25
N LYS A 494 -27.66 19.93 12.42
CA LYS A 494 -28.92 20.24 13.12
C LYS A 494 -29.09 21.73 13.34
N ASN A 495 -28.05 22.38 13.86
CA ASN A 495 -28.08 23.82 14.12
C ASN A 495 -28.27 24.65 12.83
N HIS A 496 -27.60 24.29 11.73
CA HIS A 496 -27.72 25.03 10.47
C HIS A 496 -29.02 24.75 9.71
N LEU A 497 -29.55 23.52 9.76
CA LEU A 497 -30.87 23.20 9.21
C LEU A 497 -32.01 23.89 9.99
N ALA A 498 -31.91 23.94 11.33
CA ALA A 498 -32.87 24.64 12.16
C ALA A 498 -32.94 26.14 11.83
N LYS A 499 -31.80 26.80 11.61
CA LYS A 499 -31.73 28.21 11.16
C LYS A 499 -32.42 28.44 9.81
N LYS A 500 -32.59 27.38 9.01
CA LYS A 500 -33.26 27.40 7.70
C LYS A 500 -34.70 26.90 7.75
N SER A 501 -35.20 26.55 8.93
CA SER A 501 -36.52 25.93 9.11
C SER A 501 -36.71 24.63 8.31
N ILE A 502 -35.64 23.86 8.11
CA ILE A 502 -35.69 22.55 7.48
C ILE A 502 -35.71 21.49 8.60
N PRO A 503 -36.83 20.77 8.83
CA PRO A 503 -36.88 19.70 9.81
C PRO A 503 -36.06 18.48 9.38
N ILE A 504 -35.55 17.71 10.35
CA ILE A 504 -34.87 16.44 10.09
C ILE A 504 -35.91 15.31 10.19
N ALA A 505 -36.01 14.47 9.17
CA ALA A 505 -36.95 13.33 9.17
C ALA A 505 -36.50 12.21 10.11
N VAL A 506 -35.19 11.90 10.11
CA VAL A 506 -34.58 10.91 11.01
C VAL A 506 -33.09 11.16 11.15
N GLU A 507 -32.56 10.92 12.35
CA GLU A 507 -31.13 10.92 12.65
C GLU A 507 -30.65 9.47 12.76
N VAL A 508 -29.60 9.11 12.02
CA VAL A 508 -29.09 7.74 11.97
C VAL A 508 -27.58 7.74 12.19
N THR A 509 -27.09 6.76 12.94
CA THR A 509 -25.64 6.53 13.13
C THR A 509 -25.17 5.26 12.42
N LEU A 510 -23.99 5.34 11.80
CA LEU A 510 -23.29 4.25 11.13
C LEU A 510 -22.11 3.80 11.98
N ASN A 511 -22.03 2.52 12.31
CA ASN A 511 -20.87 1.99 13.02
C ASN A 511 -19.74 1.67 12.03
N ARG A 512 -18.49 1.90 12.44
CA ARG A 512 -17.32 1.50 11.66
C ARG A 512 -17.31 0.00 11.43
N GLY A 513 -17.04 -0.41 10.19
CA GLY A 513 -17.03 -1.81 9.78
C GLY A 513 -18.42 -2.44 9.61
N GLN A 514 -19.51 -1.68 9.75
CA GLN A 514 -20.87 -2.19 9.62
C GLN A 514 -21.10 -2.88 8.27
N GLN A 515 -21.65 -4.10 8.30
CA GLN A 515 -21.91 -4.93 7.12
C GLN A 515 -23.40 -5.01 6.76
N HIS A 516 -24.28 -4.83 7.74
CA HIS A 516 -25.74 -4.96 7.59
C HIS A 516 -26.42 -3.60 7.78
N PHE A 517 -27.38 -3.28 6.92
CA PHE A 517 -27.99 -1.94 6.85
C PHE A 517 -29.53 -1.98 6.94
N ASP A 518 -30.14 -3.14 7.19
CA ASP A 518 -31.59 -3.33 7.16
C ASP A 518 -32.35 -2.40 8.11
N SER A 519 -31.84 -2.23 9.34
CA SER A 519 -32.43 -1.31 10.32
C SER A 519 -32.39 0.14 9.85
N ILE A 520 -31.30 0.55 9.19
CA ILE A 520 -31.15 1.90 8.66
C ILE A 520 -32.11 2.12 7.49
N ILE A 521 -32.20 1.14 6.59
CA ILE A 521 -33.14 1.18 5.46
C ILE A 521 -34.57 1.29 5.98
N HIS A 522 -34.95 0.46 6.97
CA HIS A 522 -36.29 0.52 7.57
C HIS A 522 -36.58 1.88 8.20
N GLN A 523 -35.63 2.46 8.96
CA GLN A 523 -35.78 3.80 9.54
C GLN A 523 -35.97 4.88 8.46
N LEU A 524 -35.20 4.83 7.38
CA LEU A 524 -35.31 5.76 6.26
C LEU A 524 -36.65 5.63 5.52
N THR A 525 -37.13 4.40 5.30
CA THR A 525 -38.42 4.17 4.66
C THR A 525 -39.59 4.67 5.53
N GLN A 526 -39.53 4.46 6.85
CA GLN A 526 -40.58 4.90 7.77
C GLN A 526 -40.59 6.42 8.01
N SER A 527 -39.43 7.07 7.92
CA SER A 527 -39.33 8.51 8.22
C SER A 527 -39.93 9.41 7.14
N GLY A 528 -40.14 8.88 5.93
CA GLY A 528 -40.59 9.69 4.79
C GLY A 528 -39.55 10.72 4.32
N ALA A 529 -38.26 10.47 4.57
CA ALA A 529 -37.19 11.37 4.16
C ALA A 529 -37.14 11.54 2.64
N ASP A 530 -36.90 12.77 2.17
CA ASP A 530 -36.84 13.09 0.73
C ASP A 530 -35.42 13.22 0.19
N SER A 531 -34.43 13.33 1.08
CA SER A 531 -33.00 13.30 0.76
C SER A 531 -32.18 12.77 1.95
N ILE A 532 -30.88 12.55 1.72
CA ILE A 532 -29.93 12.08 2.73
C ILE A 532 -28.77 13.07 2.81
N ILE A 533 -28.52 13.63 3.99
CA ILE A 533 -27.24 14.27 4.32
C ILE A 533 -26.33 13.20 4.91
N LEU A 534 -25.19 12.94 4.27
CA LEU A 534 -24.31 11.83 4.60
C LEU A 534 -22.94 12.31 5.08
N VAL A 535 -22.57 11.90 6.29
CA VAL A 535 -21.24 12.10 6.88
C VAL A 535 -20.67 10.73 7.23
N ALA A 536 -20.03 10.10 6.25
CA ALA A 536 -19.46 8.77 6.40
C ALA A 536 -18.17 8.61 5.60
N ASN A 537 -17.36 7.65 6.00
CA ASN A 537 -16.22 7.19 5.23
C ASN A 537 -16.63 6.23 4.11
N SER A 538 -15.69 6.00 3.20
CA SER A 538 -15.92 5.26 1.95
C SER A 538 -16.57 3.88 2.15
N LYS A 539 -16.12 3.11 3.15
CA LYS A 539 -16.55 1.71 3.34
C LYS A 539 -18.03 1.63 3.74
N GLU A 540 -18.41 2.34 4.79
CA GLU A 540 -19.79 2.36 5.29
C GLU A 540 -20.74 2.99 4.27
N ALA A 541 -20.32 4.07 3.60
CA ALA A 541 -21.11 4.69 2.54
C ALA A 541 -21.35 3.72 1.36
N THR A 542 -20.35 2.92 0.99
CA THR A 542 -20.48 1.90 -0.07
C THR A 542 -21.50 0.85 0.30
N GLY A 543 -21.41 0.30 1.51
CA GLY A 543 -22.35 -0.70 2.02
C GLY A 543 -23.78 -0.18 2.08
N LEU A 544 -23.96 1.04 2.60
CA LEU A 544 -25.25 1.72 2.68
C LEU A 544 -25.86 1.94 1.29
N VAL A 545 -25.11 2.54 0.36
CA VAL A 545 -25.61 2.86 -0.99
C VAL A 545 -25.98 1.60 -1.76
N LYS A 546 -25.15 0.54 -1.70
CA LYS A 546 -25.47 -0.74 -2.34
C LYS A 546 -26.76 -1.35 -1.77
N SER A 547 -26.90 -1.35 -0.44
CA SER A 547 -28.08 -1.93 0.23
C SER A 547 -29.36 -1.13 -0.05
N LEU A 548 -29.27 0.21 -0.07
CA LEU A 548 -30.37 1.09 -0.45
C LEU A 548 -30.80 0.82 -1.90
N SER A 549 -29.86 0.69 -2.83
CA SER A 549 -30.14 0.48 -4.25
C SER A 549 -30.88 -0.83 -4.57
N GLN A 550 -30.82 -1.81 -3.65
CA GLN A 550 -31.52 -3.09 -3.74
C GLN A 550 -32.91 -3.05 -3.13
N SER A 551 -33.17 -2.11 -2.21
CA SER A 551 -34.37 -2.09 -1.38
C SER A 551 -35.38 -1.01 -1.81
N GLN A 552 -34.90 0.11 -2.34
CA GLN A 552 -35.74 1.25 -2.71
C GLN A 552 -35.08 2.13 -3.79
N THR A 553 -35.84 3.09 -4.33
CA THR A 553 -35.27 4.14 -5.18
C THR A 553 -34.28 4.97 -4.34
N LEU A 554 -33.12 5.25 -4.90
CA LEU A 554 -32.08 6.04 -4.24
C LEU A 554 -32.53 7.51 -4.11
N LEU A 555 -32.65 7.97 -2.87
CA LEU A 555 -32.86 9.39 -2.55
C LEU A 555 -31.62 10.22 -2.98
N PRO A 556 -31.77 11.52 -3.26
CA PRO A 556 -30.63 12.43 -3.40
C PRO A 556 -29.73 12.37 -2.17
N ILE A 557 -28.42 12.24 -2.39
CA ILE A 557 -27.41 12.18 -1.33
C ILE A 557 -26.57 13.45 -1.40
N ILE A 558 -26.54 14.21 -0.30
CA ILE A 558 -25.72 15.40 -0.08
C ILE A 558 -24.62 15.00 0.90
N SER A 559 -23.43 14.71 0.38
CA SER A 559 -22.37 14.06 1.14
C SER A 559 -21.25 15.03 1.53
N HIS A 560 -20.75 14.85 2.75
CA HIS A 560 -19.41 15.31 3.11
C HIS A 560 -18.34 14.57 2.31
N TRP A 561 -17.12 15.11 2.20
CA TRP A 561 -16.04 14.54 1.37
C TRP A 561 -15.49 13.17 1.83
N GLY A 562 -15.96 12.65 2.97
CA GLY A 562 -15.42 11.42 3.58
C GLY A 562 -15.52 10.21 2.65
N ILE A 563 -16.54 10.17 1.79
CA ILE A 563 -16.73 9.10 0.81
C ILE A 563 -15.63 9.06 -0.26
N ALA A 564 -14.95 10.18 -0.51
CA ALA A 564 -13.86 10.27 -1.48
C ALA A 564 -12.51 9.81 -0.93
N SER A 565 -12.46 9.41 0.34
CA SER A 565 -11.21 9.00 0.99
C SER A 565 -10.76 7.58 0.62
N GLY A 566 -11.66 6.76 0.06
CA GLY A 566 -11.41 5.37 -0.29
C GLY A 566 -12.16 4.96 -1.56
N ASP A 567 -12.40 3.65 -1.71
CA ASP A 567 -12.82 3.03 -2.98
C ASP A 567 -14.33 3.15 -3.33
N PHE A 568 -15.06 4.07 -2.71
CA PHE A 568 -16.51 4.24 -2.88
C PHE A 568 -16.92 4.31 -4.35
N PHE A 569 -16.25 5.15 -5.13
CA PHE A 569 -16.62 5.42 -6.51
C PHE A 569 -16.40 4.21 -7.42
N ASN A 570 -15.31 3.46 -7.25
CA ASN A 570 -15.10 2.25 -8.06
C ASN A 570 -16.10 1.16 -7.67
N GLN A 571 -16.39 1.00 -6.38
CA GLN A 571 -17.32 -0.02 -5.89
C GLN A 571 -18.79 0.28 -6.19
N THR A 572 -19.14 1.54 -6.44
CA THR A 572 -20.50 1.97 -6.77
C THR A 572 -20.67 2.38 -8.24
N LYS A 573 -19.66 2.14 -9.09
CA LYS A 573 -19.64 2.54 -10.51
C LYS A 573 -20.89 2.10 -11.29
N SER A 574 -21.39 0.89 -11.03
CA SER A 574 -22.61 0.37 -11.67
C SER A 574 -23.89 1.10 -11.28
N LEU A 575 -23.85 1.92 -10.22
CA LEU A 575 -24.98 2.68 -9.69
C LEU A 575 -24.95 4.16 -10.10
N PHE A 576 -23.92 4.64 -10.79
CA PHE A 576 -23.76 6.07 -11.10
C PHE A 576 -24.95 6.68 -11.84
N SER A 577 -25.58 5.95 -12.77
CA SER A 577 -26.76 6.42 -13.49
C SER A 577 -28.02 6.55 -12.62
N LYS A 578 -28.02 5.91 -11.45
CA LYS A 578 -29.12 5.93 -10.46
C LYS A 578 -28.82 6.82 -9.26
N LEU A 579 -27.58 7.23 -9.08
CA LEU A 579 -27.13 8.03 -7.94
C LEU A 579 -27.26 9.51 -8.25
N ASN A 580 -28.18 10.18 -7.56
CA ASN A 580 -28.14 11.64 -7.45
C ASN A 580 -27.24 12.04 -6.27
N LEU A 581 -25.93 11.97 -6.49
CA LEU A 581 -24.91 12.23 -5.47
C LEU A 581 -24.28 13.61 -5.66
N HIS A 582 -24.33 14.39 -4.59
CA HIS A 582 -23.60 15.64 -4.44
C HIS A 582 -22.55 15.53 -3.34
N LEU A 583 -21.41 16.16 -3.52
CA LEU A 583 -20.25 16.04 -2.63
C LEU A 583 -19.60 17.40 -2.39
N ILE A 584 -19.13 17.67 -1.17
CA ILE A 584 -18.25 18.81 -0.91
C ILE A 584 -16.86 18.57 -1.53
N GLN A 585 -16.34 19.57 -2.26
CA GLN A 585 -14.96 19.58 -2.75
C GLN A 585 -14.33 20.97 -2.61
N THR A 586 -13.00 21.02 -2.51
CA THR A 586 -12.20 22.24 -2.66
C THR A 586 -11.50 22.28 -4.02
N TRP A 587 -11.37 21.13 -4.68
CA TRP A 587 -10.79 21.01 -6.01
C TRP A 587 -11.39 19.82 -6.79
N ILE A 588 -11.39 19.89 -8.13
CA ILE A 588 -11.85 18.79 -8.99
C ILE A 588 -11.03 18.68 -10.27
N PHE A 589 -11.08 17.48 -10.87
CA PHE A 589 -10.63 17.27 -12.24
C PHE A 589 -11.63 17.81 -13.26
N SER A 590 -11.17 18.75 -14.08
CA SER A 590 -11.90 19.42 -15.15
C SER A 590 -10.96 19.73 -16.31
N ASN A 591 -11.49 20.11 -17.48
CA ASN A 591 -10.65 20.51 -18.62
C ASN A 591 -9.71 21.68 -18.28
N GLN A 592 -10.12 22.59 -17.39
CA GLN A 592 -9.29 23.71 -16.96
C GLN A 592 -8.18 23.23 -16.01
N THR A 593 -8.53 22.45 -15.00
CA THR A 593 -7.56 21.97 -14.02
C THR A 593 -6.60 20.93 -14.60
N GLN A 594 -6.98 20.23 -15.67
CA GLN A 594 -6.06 19.38 -16.43
C GLN A 594 -4.95 20.17 -17.14
N LYS A 595 -5.16 21.46 -17.42
CA LYS A 595 -4.12 22.33 -17.98
C LYS A 595 -3.26 22.98 -16.90
N ALA A 596 -3.59 22.80 -15.61
CA ALA A 596 -2.82 23.37 -14.52
C ALA A 596 -1.40 22.77 -14.49
N PRO A 597 -0.34 23.58 -14.27
CA PRO A 597 1.03 23.08 -14.24
C PRO A 597 1.25 21.93 -13.25
N ILE A 598 0.61 22.00 -12.07
CA ILE A 598 0.69 20.93 -11.06
C ILE A 598 0.18 19.59 -11.60
N TRP A 599 -0.87 19.63 -12.43
CA TRP A 599 -1.45 18.42 -12.97
C TRP A 599 -0.59 17.80 -14.07
N GLN A 600 0.00 18.63 -14.92
CA GLN A 600 0.95 18.16 -15.92
C GLN A 600 2.16 17.49 -15.25
N ARG A 601 2.65 18.05 -14.14
CA ARG A 601 3.71 17.42 -13.33
C ARG A 601 3.25 16.11 -12.70
N TYR A 602 2.03 16.06 -12.18
CA TYR A 602 1.46 14.82 -11.65
C TYR A 602 1.44 13.73 -12.72
N LEU A 603 0.91 14.02 -13.92
CA LEU A 603 0.89 13.05 -15.03
C LEU A 603 2.30 12.71 -15.52
N GLN A 604 3.24 13.65 -15.48
CA GLN A 604 4.63 13.38 -15.82
C GLN A 604 5.27 12.37 -14.85
N ALA A 605 5.01 12.52 -13.55
CA ALA A 605 5.55 11.67 -12.48
C ALA A 605 4.85 10.30 -12.42
N TYR A 606 3.52 10.28 -12.33
CA TYR A 606 2.75 9.08 -11.99
C TYR A 606 2.13 8.37 -13.20
N LYS A 607 2.07 9.03 -14.38
CA LYS A 607 1.50 8.52 -15.65
C LYS A 607 -0.01 8.19 -15.64
N THR A 608 -0.62 7.97 -14.47
CA THR A 608 -2.03 7.57 -14.30
C THR A 608 -2.77 8.50 -13.35
N ILE A 609 -4.10 8.33 -13.24
CA ILE A 609 -4.97 9.04 -12.31
C ILE A 609 -5.53 8.02 -11.33
N ASP A 610 -4.90 7.86 -10.17
CA ASP A 610 -5.22 6.72 -9.29
C ASP A 610 -6.27 7.07 -8.21
N SER A 611 -6.43 8.35 -7.88
CA SER A 611 -7.39 8.84 -6.87
C SER A 611 -8.08 10.13 -7.32
N PRO A 612 -8.86 10.12 -8.43
CA PRO A 612 -9.44 11.35 -8.98
C PRO A 612 -10.36 12.09 -8.00
N TYR A 613 -11.02 11.35 -7.11
CA TYR A 613 -11.99 11.90 -6.16
C TYR A 613 -11.34 12.45 -4.88
N ALA A 614 -10.14 11.94 -4.51
CA ALA A 614 -9.39 12.34 -3.31
C ALA A 614 -8.43 13.52 -3.56
N VAL A 615 -8.61 14.24 -4.68
CA VAL A 615 -7.65 15.22 -5.17
C VAL A 615 -7.40 16.39 -4.24
N ASN A 616 -8.37 16.73 -3.37
CA ASN A 616 -8.17 17.75 -2.33
C ASN A 616 -6.94 17.43 -1.48
N GLY A 617 -6.77 16.17 -1.07
CA GLY A 617 -5.62 15.74 -0.28
C GLY A 617 -4.29 16.04 -0.97
N MET A 618 -4.23 15.85 -2.29
CA MET A 618 -3.02 16.16 -3.09
C MET A 618 -2.75 17.65 -3.15
N VAL A 619 -3.75 18.45 -3.51
CA VAL A 619 -3.59 19.91 -3.67
C VAL A 619 -3.28 20.58 -2.33
N GLN A 620 -3.98 20.19 -1.27
CA GLN A 620 -3.80 20.74 0.07
C GLN A 620 -2.44 20.34 0.66
N ALA A 621 -2.02 19.08 0.49
CA ALA A 621 -0.69 18.65 0.92
C ALA A 621 0.44 19.37 0.17
N TYR A 622 0.27 19.57 -1.14
CA TYR A 622 1.23 20.32 -1.95
C TYR A 622 1.40 21.75 -1.43
N ASP A 623 0.29 22.48 -1.26
CA ASP A 623 0.33 23.87 -0.77
C ASP A 623 0.90 23.93 0.66
N LEU A 624 0.55 22.98 1.55
CA LEU A 624 1.10 22.93 2.90
C LEU A 624 2.61 22.72 2.93
N VAL A 625 3.18 21.87 2.06
CA VAL A 625 4.64 21.73 1.95
C VAL A 625 5.29 23.03 1.46
N LYS A 626 4.65 23.74 0.53
CA LYS A 626 5.15 25.04 0.06
C LYS A 626 5.08 26.13 1.13
N LEU A 627 3.99 26.18 1.90
CA LEU A 627 3.83 27.10 3.03
C LEU A 627 4.86 26.78 4.14
N LEU A 628 5.12 25.50 4.42
CA LEU A 628 6.18 25.09 5.33
C LEU A 628 7.56 25.52 4.84
N ALA A 629 7.87 25.32 3.56
CA ALA A 629 9.13 25.77 2.98
C ALA A 629 9.29 27.30 3.10
N LEU A 630 8.22 28.06 2.84
CA LEU A 630 8.19 29.52 3.02
C LEU A 630 8.42 29.92 4.49
N ALA A 631 7.84 29.18 5.45
CA ALA A 631 8.05 29.41 6.88
C ALA A 631 9.53 29.18 7.27
N VAL A 632 10.10 28.07 6.84
CA VAL A 632 11.51 27.71 7.09
C VAL A 632 12.47 28.74 6.48
N THR A 633 12.20 29.18 5.24
CA THR A 633 13.00 30.21 4.57
C THR A 633 12.88 31.56 5.27
N THR A 634 11.68 31.94 5.70
CA THR A 634 11.43 33.18 6.45
C THR A 634 12.14 33.16 7.80
N ALA A 635 12.05 32.04 8.53
CA ALA A 635 12.72 31.84 9.80
C ALA A 635 14.24 31.69 9.67
N LYS A 636 14.74 31.34 8.47
CA LYS A 636 16.14 30.93 8.21
C LYS A 636 16.63 29.86 9.21
N SER A 637 15.72 28.99 9.63
CA SER A 637 15.96 28.04 10.71
C SER A 637 15.19 26.75 10.47
N THR A 638 15.77 25.65 10.92
CA THR A 638 15.12 24.33 11.01
C THR A 638 14.60 24.04 12.42
N ASP A 639 14.77 24.99 13.35
CA ASP A 639 14.19 24.91 14.68
C ASP A 639 12.65 24.91 14.59
N ARG A 640 12.05 23.92 15.24
CA ARG A 640 10.61 23.66 15.15
C ARG A 640 9.76 24.80 15.74
N GLN A 641 10.23 25.45 16.80
CA GLN A 641 9.53 26.59 17.41
C GLN A 641 9.58 27.82 16.49
N ALA A 642 10.74 28.09 15.87
CA ALA A 642 10.88 29.17 14.89
C ALA A 642 10.00 28.93 13.65
N ILE A 643 9.89 27.69 13.18
CA ILE A 643 9.00 27.32 12.07
C ILE A 643 7.54 27.57 12.44
N GLN A 644 7.11 27.15 13.63
CA GLN A 644 5.75 27.38 14.14
C GLN A 644 5.40 28.87 14.15
N GLN A 645 6.29 29.72 14.69
CA GLN A 645 6.08 31.17 14.71
C GLN A 645 6.06 31.77 13.30
N ALA A 646 6.89 31.27 12.39
CA ALA A 646 6.90 31.73 11.01
C ALA A 646 5.63 31.33 10.24
N LEU A 647 5.04 30.15 10.53
CA LEU A 647 3.76 29.73 9.95
C LEU A 647 2.62 30.70 10.32
N GLU A 648 2.59 31.21 11.54
CA GLU A 648 1.61 32.23 11.99
C GLU A 648 1.83 33.62 11.36
N ASN A 649 2.98 33.87 10.74
CA ASN A 649 3.39 35.19 10.25
C ASN A 649 3.88 35.14 8.79
N LEU A 650 3.33 34.21 7.99
CA LEU A 650 3.70 34.07 6.59
C LEU A 650 3.32 35.32 5.77
N PRO A 651 4.18 35.74 4.82
CA PRO A 651 3.78 36.71 3.83
C PRO A 651 2.71 36.11 2.89
N PRO A 652 1.98 36.95 2.12
CA PRO A 652 1.03 36.45 1.15
C PRO A 652 1.68 35.47 0.16
N TYR A 653 0.95 34.42 -0.20
CA TYR A 653 1.45 33.32 -1.03
C TYR A 653 0.43 32.89 -2.09
N GLN A 654 0.87 32.73 -3.33
CA GLN A 654 0.05 32.15 -4.39
C GLN A 654 0.26 30.63 -4.41
N GLY A 655 -0.70 29.88 -3.85
CA GLY A 655 -0.72 28.42 -3.97
C GLY A 655 -1.49 27.93 -5.19
N VAL A 656 -1.59 26.62 -5.29
CA VAL A 656 -2.41 25.92 -6.30
C VAL A 656 -3.89 26.07 -5.98
N LEU A 657 -4.26 25.93 -4.70
CA LEU A 657 -5.66 25.96 -4.30
C LEU A 657 -6.25 27.37 -4.41
N LYS A 658 -5.52 28.35 -3.88
CA LYS A 658 -5.95 29.75 -3.77
C LYS A 658 -4.76 30.68 -3.56
N TYR A 659 -5.07 31.97 -3.60
CA TYR A 659 -4.19 33.01 -3.08
C TYR A 659 -4.40 33.14 -1.57
N TYR A 660 -3.34 32.92 -0.79
CA TYR A 660 -3.34 33.06 0.66
C TYR A 660 -2.86 34.47 1.01
N GLN A 661 -3.79 35.37 1.33
CA GLN A 661 -3.42 36.69 1.85
C GLN A 661 -2.69 36.56 3.20
N GLN A 662 -3.18 35.66 4.05
CA GLN A 662 -2.54 35.15 5.25
C GLN A 662 -3.03 33.71 5.42
N ALA A 663 -2.12 32.74 5.47
CA ALA A 663 -2.52 31.33 5.58
C ALA A 663 -2.90 30.95 7.01
N PHE A 664 -2.13 31.42 8.00
CA PHE A 664 -2.35 31.19 9.42
C PHE A 664 -2.02 32.46 10.21
N SER A 665 -2.58 32.57 11.41
CA SER A 665 -2.29 33.62 12.39
C SER A 665 -2.27 33.04 13.80
N ALA A 666 -1.69 33.73 14.77
CA ALA A 666 -1.68 33.28 16.17
C ALA A 666 -3.07 33.04 16.81
N LYS A 667 -4.17 33.39 16.13
CA LYS A 667 -5.56 33.19 16.58
C LYS A 667 -6.37 32.27 15.67
N ASP A 668 -5.82 31.91 14.52
CA ASP A 668 -6.55 31.16 13.49
C ASP A 668 -5.57 30.30 12.70
N HIS A 669 -5.64 28.99 12.93
CA HIS A 669 -4.80 27.98 12.28
C HIS A 669 -5.54 27.27 11.14
N ASP A 670 -6.64 27.84 10.66
CA ASP A 670 -7.42 27.36 9.53
C ASP A 670 -7.22 28.22 8.28
N ALA A 671 -6.64 27.64 7.24
CA ALA A 671 -6.35 28.36 5.99
C ALA A 671 -7.53 28.39 5.00
N LEU A 672 -8.57 27.57 5.24
CA LEU A 672 -9.79 27.53 4.43
C LEU A 672 -10.94 28.29 5.09
N ASN A 673 -11.76 28.91 4.26
CA ASN A 673 -13.02 29.52 4.65
C ASN A 673 -14.17 29.10 3.72
N GLU A 674 -15.38 29.58 4.01
CA GLU A 674 -16.60 29.24 3.26
C GLU A 674 -16.50 29.43 1.74
N LYS A 675 -15.68 30.38 1.25
CA LYS A 675 -15.56 30.67 -0.19
C LYS A 675 -14.70 29.65 -0.93
N ASP A 676 -13.92 28.85 -0.21
CA ASP A 676 -12.99 27.89 -0.81
C ASP A 676 -13.66 26.53 -1.08
N ILE A 677 -14.88 26.32 -0.56
CA ILE A 677 -15.60 25.05 -0.66
C ILE A 677 -16.81 25.18 -1.60
N PHE A 678 -17.04 24.14 -2.40
CA PHE A 678 -18.17 24.09 -3.31
C PHE A 678 -18.75 22.68 -3.41
N MET A 679 -20.01 22.61 -3.87
CA MET A 679 -20.69 21.34 -4.11
C MET A 679 -20.45 20.87 -5.53
N VAL A 680 -20.22 19.58 -5.70
CA VAL A 680 -20.09 18.94 -7.00
C VAL A 680 -21.15 17.86 -7.17
N LYS A 681 -21.50 17.55 -8.41
CA LYS A 681 -22.41 16.47 -8.77
C LYS A 681 -21.62 15.35 -9.45
N LEU A 682 -21.94 14.10 -9.10
CA LEU A 682 -21.48 12.92 -9.82
C LEU A 682 -22.31 12.72 -11.10
N LEU A 683 -21.63 12.62 -12.24
CA LEU A 683 -22.24 12.29 -13.52
C LEU A 683 -22.28 10.76 -13.75
N PRO A 684 -23.17 10.26 -14.62
CA PRO A 684 -23.23 8.83 -14.96
C PRO A 684 -21.93 8.25 -15.52
N ASP A 685 -21.07 9.08 -16.12
CA ASP A 685 -19.75 8.69 -16.63
C ASP A 685 -18.65 8.69 -15.56
N GLY A 686 -18.99 9.05 -14.31
CA GLY A 686 -18.09 9.10 -13.17
C GLY A 686 -17.39 10.44 -12.96
N ARG A 687 -17.56 11.43 -13.85
CA ARG A 687 -16.96 12.75 -13.63
C ARG A 687 -17.66 13.50 -12.51
N LEU A 688 -16.87 14.25 -11.74
CA LEU A 688 -17.38 15.27 -10.83
C LEU A 688 -17.41 16.61 -11.56
N VAL A 689 -18.55 17.29 -11.53
CA VAL A 689 -18.69 18.65 -12.06
C VAL A 689 -19.18 19.58 -10.97
N LYS A 690 -18.73 20.85 -10.98
CA LYS A 690 -19.27 21.85 -10.05
C LYS A 690 -20.78 21.92 -10.26
N THR A 691 -21.53 21.95 -9.16
CA THR A 691 -22.96 22.22 -9.26
C THR A 691 -23.11 23.70 -9.53
N GLU A 692 -23.52 24.06 -10.75
CA GLU A 692 -23.99 25.40 -11.04
C GLU A 692 -25.39 25.50 -10.44
N THR A 693 -25.58 26.42 -9.50
CA THR A 693 -26.92 26.79 -9.04
C THR A 693 -27.64 27.42 -10.22
N GLU A 694 -28.78 26.85 -10.64
CA GLU A 694 -29.70 27.53 -11.57
C GLU A 694 -30.12 28.87 -10.93
N GLY A 695 -29.54 29.98 -11.40
CA GLY A 695 -29.93 31.33 -11.02
C GLY A 695 -28.77 32.31 -10.85
N GLN A 696 -28.31 32.91 -11.96
CA GLN A 696 -28.70 34.29 -12.26
C GLN A 696 -29.23 34.36 -13.69
#